data_AF-A0A6M3IWJ5-F1
#
_entry.id   AF-A0A6M3IWJ5-F1
#
_cell.length_a   1.000
_cell.length_b   1.000
_cell.length_c   1.000
_cell.angle_alpha   90.00
_cell.angle_beta   90.00
_cell.angle_gamma   90.00
#
_symmetry.space_group_name_H-M   'P 1'
#
loop_
_entity.id
_entity.type
_entity.pdbx_description
1 polymer ?
#
loop_
_entity_poly.entity_id
_entity_poly.type
_entity_poly.pdbx_seq_one_letter_code
_entity_poly.pdbx_strand_id
1 'polypeptide(L)'
;MSVSSTLRKQQFPLDGATADYTFNFRALTSAPEDIKCYVTTNGTDTVLVYTTNYSVEINSDGIGGTVTLVSASTIGLGTLTVYRDTTLAQESDYDDYNQFPANTLEENLDQLMVIAQEHAEELDRAIKLPITYAITSSTGFLLPLPVAGKALKWNASADSLLNTDVDIDTAITAAATSATTALAAQVAAAASAAAAIANAGINANGYTSINAAVTAIGSTSTTLVVSDAQTLTASLTIPSTCTLRILQGGSIVKASSYTLTINGSFEAGLYQVFSGFSTGDVTFGADATEKAYPNWWGFATTATAAVNTLALQSAIDSQYRVHIPTGGYSFDGVSLRKYTYLTGDGIHNTSLSVTTGNTGLKIWGCTPPAWTDSFEGYVGDLDIAGVAYTTIGIDIYGADGASFHNIWCHTHNYGIKARTTLKLAFTGVIRLDGNNVGLKIPAYANDADALTQNLCANLWTFDLLNVRGNIKCGVSLGMAGFWNINAILGENNKVIFYALHQINNFTCGPLYQETAKTGENDRFGVARPWAFYMGKDEDGNTGTTGSYLVEFENVYTYSGSSCFHLANIYNVKIWTESGRGEIEIGDGVRYVESNSIGIDLMSQVQVINTRNISQGIYRKHTANLISNGNFAYPGIPAMYGDAGAAMDPTLVEITTATINSQVTRVLAVKLPAADTTYHFSFKIQNPVGAEFNNSDINLLASAQMYTNAPDVTSIIMKMKDSDGSVISTQTLTNDFASWKVLNVAGSINKYNAATVTYIEFTVERTTATLDKYLYINEIVAYPSDGLGCEIVYPSPFDILTGFTFTGTTSVDGGAGDEVVLRSVDFRILNGTTASTLKCSTTSLYAGDGNGPTDNIAKGATVGNFSLNASGNTLKLLNAGISGVPVAILATTIYENDCGAAITASLGISDSDIQVFIQNATTGALLDITTLVATGGIYLSVLYLTTGASYYVEFTHNYPIETYNVIASISENVDTHIWVVKAANTFRVYTTANGTDVTAFLIPKVAITP
;
A
#
# COMPACT_ATOMS: atom_id res chain seq x y z
N MET A 1 -70.42 25.68 75.20
CA MET A 1 -70.80 26.84 74.37
C MET A 1 -70.96 26.33 72.94
N SER A 2 -70.80 27.13 71.88
CA SER A 2 -70.83 26.55 70.52
C SER A 2 -69.88 27.28 69.56
N VAL A 3 -68.94 26.55 68.97
CA VAL A 3 -68.17 27.00 67.80
C VAL A 3 -69.06 26.97 66.55
N SER A 4 -69.76 28.07 66.27
CA SER A 4 -70.64 28.19 65.09
C SER A 4 -69.98 28.84 63.86
N SER A 5 -68.88 29.59 64.06
CA SER A 5 -68.10 30.19 62.98
C SER A 5 -67.06 29.21 62.44
N THR A 6 -66.88 29.20 61.12
CA THR A 6 -65.81 28.46 60.41
C THR A 6 -64.66 29.36 59.97
N LEU A 7 -64.75 30.68 60.19
CA LEU A 7 -63.65 31.59 59.95
C LEU A 7 -62.51 31.27 60.93
N ARG A 8 -61.27 31.10 60.42
CA ARG A 8 -60.08 30.77 61.22
C ARG A 8 -58.87 31.69 61.03
N LYS A 9 -58.98 32.63 60.08
CA LYS A 9 -57.91 33.54 59.67
C LYS A 9 -58.47 34.85 59.15
N GLN A 10 -57.73 35.93 59.32
CA GLN A 10 -58.05 37.27 58.84
C GLN A 10 -56.76 37.96 58.38
N GLN A 11 -56.84 38.75 57.31
CA GLN A 11 -55.70 39.46 56.74
C GLN A 11 -55.88 40.97 56.84
N PHE A 12 -54.79 41.67 57.10
CA PHE A 12 -54.76 43.12 57.30
C PHE A 12 -53.60 43.74 56.50
N PRO A 13 -53.79 44.87 55.82
CA PRO A 13 -52.68 45.62 55.25
C PRO A 13 -51.87 46.28 56.39
N LEU A 14 -50.54 46.21 56.30
CA LEU A 14 -49.63 46.92 57.18
C LEU A 14 -49.16 48.23 56.52
N ASP A 15 -49.34 49.34 57.23
CA ASP A 15 -48.88 50.69 56.88
C ASP A 15 -47.54 51.06 57.57
N GLY A 16 -46.99 50.16 58.39
CA GLY A 16 -45.78 50.39 59.20
C GLY A 16 -45.97 51.28 60.42
N ALA A 17 -47.21 51.67 60.75
CA ALA A 17 -47.55 52.59 61.84
C ALA A 17 -48.67 52.06 62.77
N THR A 18 -49.68 51.42 62.21
CA THR A 18 -50.78 50.78 62.95
C THR A 18 -50.26 49.53 63.66
N ALA A 19 -50.47 49.46 64.98
CA ALA A 19 -50.01 48.35 65.82
C ALA A 19 -51.13 47.34 66.17
N ASP A 20 -52.39 47.79 66.28
CA ASP A 20 -53.51 46.98 66.76
C ASP A 20 -54.40 46.48 65.61
N TYR A 21 -54.65 45.16 65.59
CA TYR A 21 -55.41 44.48 64.54
C TYR A 21 -56.45 43.55 65.15
N THR A 22 -57.73 43.95 65.06
CA THR A 22 -58.85 43.18 65.63
C THR A 22 -59.30 42.07 64.68
N PHE A 23 -59.15 40.82 65.12
CA PHE A 23 -59.72 39.64 64.47
C PHE A 23 -61.10 39.29 65.04
N ASN A 24 -61.95 38.64 64.26
CA ASN A 24 -63.35 38.34 64.63
C ASN A 24 -63.69 36.83 64.67
N PHE A 25 -62.69 35.95 64.53
CA PHE A 25 -62.88 34.51 64.60
C PHE A 25 -62.82 33.95 66.04
N ARG A 26 -63.38 32.76 66.26
CA ARG A 26 -63.40 32.09 67.57
C ARG A 26 -61.98 31.63 67.96
N ALA A 27 -61.59 31.93 69.19
CA ALA A 27 -60.34 31.53 69.82
C ALA A 27 -60.59 30.97 71.24
N LEU A 28 -59.60 30.27 71.80
CA LEU A 28 -59.64 29.76 73.18
C LEU A 28 -59.07 30.81 74.13
N THR A 29 -59.89 31.34 75.04
CA THR A 29 -59.49 32.38 76.01
C THR A 29 -58.37 31.95 76.95
N SER A 30 -58.16 30.65 77.10
CA SER A 30 -57.12 29.98 77.88
C SER A 30 -55.77 29.88 77.16
N ALA A 31 -55.71 30.04 75.83
CA ALA A 31 -54.52 29.84 75.00
C ALA A 31 -54.33 30.97 73.95
N PRO A 32 -54.08 32.23 74.35
CA PRO A 32 -53.80 33.32 73.42
C PRO A 32 -52.59 33.09 72.50
N GLU A 33 -51.65 32.23 72.89
CA GLU A 33 -50.51 31.78 72.10
C GLU A 33 -50.88 30.96 70.85
N ASP A 34 -52.06 30.34 70.79
CA ASP A 34 -52.54 29.59 69.61
C ASP A 34 -52.95 30.53 68.46
N ILE A 35 -53.03 31.84 68.71
CA ILE A 35 -53.13 32.86 67.67
C ILE A 35 -51.74 33.16 67.11
N LYS A 36 -51.51 32.71 65.88
CA LYS A 36 -50.26 32.88 65.14
C LYS A 36 -50.38 34.03 64.14
N CYS A 37 -49.23 34.64 63.84
CA CYS A 37 -49.13 35.71 62.87
C CYS A 37 -47.96 35.47 61.91
N TYR A 38 -48.16 35.74 60.63
CA TYR A 38 -47.06 35.92 59.67
C TYR A 38 -47.29 37.17 58.83
N VAL A 39 -46.22 37.72 58.28
CA VAL A 39 -46.26 38.88 57.38
C VAL A 39 -45.75 38.48 56.01
N THR A 40 -46.57 38.74 54.99
CA THR A 40 -46.20 38.58 53.59
C THR A 40 -45.69 39.92 53.04
N THR A 41 -44.42 39.96 52.60
CA THR A 41 -43.83 41.13 51.95
C THR A 41 -43.19 40.70 50.63
N ASN A 42 -43.60 41.31 49.50
CA ASN A 42 -43.15 40.98 48.15
C ASN A 42 -43.25 39.48 47.76
N GLY A 43 -44.21 38.76 48.34
CA GLY A 43 -44.41 37.32 48.10
C GLY A 43 -43.60 36.38 48.99
N THR A 44 -42.85 36.91 49.96
CA THR A 44 -42.14 36.13 50.98
C THR A 44 -42.89 36.20 52.30
N ASP A 45 -43.23 35.05 52.89
CA ASP A 45 -43.85 34.96 54.21
C ASP A 45 -42.79 34.90 55.31
N THR A 46 -42.96 35.72 56.35
CA THR A 46 -42.11 35.75 57.56
C THR A 46 -42.96 35.50 58.79
N VAL A 47 -42.67 34.42 59.52
CA VAL A 47 -43.38 34.05 60.77
C VAL A 47 -43.03 35.05 61.87
N LEU A 48 -44.04 35.56 62.57
CA LEU A 48 -43.86 36.40 63.76
C LEU A 48 -43.88 35.51 65.02
N VAL A 49 -43.09 35.87 66.02
CA VAL A 49 -42.98 35.16 67.30
C VAL A 49 -43.84 35.83 68.36
N TYR A 50 -44.73 35.06 68.99
CA TYR A 50 -45.58 35.51 70.10
C TYR A 50 -44.74 36.06 71.26
N THR A 51 -45.24 37.09 71.95
CA THR A 51 -44.57 37.94 72.97
C THR A 51 -43.35 38.75 72.48
N THR A 52 -42.68 38.34 71.40
CA THR A 52 -41.49 39.04 70.87
C THR A 52 -41.85 40.06 69.78
N ASN A 53 -42.71 39.66 68.83
CA ASN A 53 -43.15 40.51 67.72
C ASN A 53 -44.59 41.00 67.88
N TYR A 54 -45.43 40.24 68.59
CA TYR A 54 -46.83 40.60 68.86
C TYR A 54 -47.33 40.00 70.18
N SER A 55 -48.34 40.62 70.77
CA SER A 55 -49.17 40.08 71.85
C SER A 55 -50.62 39.91 71.38
N VAL A 56 -51.42 39.14 72.12
CA VAL A 56 -52.81 38.83 71.76
C VAL A 56 -53.69 38.98 73.00
N GLU A 57 -54.79 39.71 72.86
CA GLU A 57 -55.87 39.76 73.85
C GLU A 57 -57.14 39.20 73.20
N ILE A 58 -57.71 38.15 73.78
CA ILE A 58 -58.93 37.49 73.30
C ILE A 58 -60.13 38.08 74.07
N ASN A 59 -61.24 38.33 73.37
CA ASN A 59 -62.48 38.79 74.01
C ASN A 59 -62.99 37.76 75.04
N SER A 60 -63.66 38.21 76.10
CA SER A 60 -64.07 37.35 77.22
C SER A 60 -65.13 36.28 76.88
N ASP A 61 -65.75 36.36 75.69
CA ASP A 61 -66.64 35.34 75.12
C ASP A 61 -65.91 34.39 74.14
N GLY A 62 -64.60 34.58 73.92
CA GLY A 62 -63.79 33.86 72.95
C GLY A 62 -64.07 34.20 71.49
N ILE A 63 -64.90 35.21 71.20
CA ILE A 63 -65.27 35.60 69.83
C ILE A 63 -64.47 36.83 69.42
N GLY A 64 -63.36 36.59 68.70
CA GLY A 64 -62.43 37.63 68.29
C GLY A 64 -61.51 38.11 69.40
N GLY A 65 -60.73 39.13 69.07
CA GLY A 65 -59.70 39.70 69.93
C GLY A 65 -58.82 40.68 69.15
N THR A 66 -57.78 41.19 69.79
CA THR A 66 -56.82 42.13 69.18
C THR A 66 -55.41 41.54 69.22
N VAL A 67 -54.76 41.53 68.06
CA VAL A 67 -53.31 41.35 67.94
C VAL A 67 -52.66 42.71 68.01
N THR A 68 -51.72 42.91 68.93
CA THR A 68 -50.93 44.14 69.05
C THR A 68 -49.48 43.85 68.67
N LEU A 69 -48.96 44.53 67.64
CA LEU A 69 -47.56 44.42 67.22
C LEU A 69 -46.64 45.17 68.20
N VAL A 70 -45.64 44.49 68.74
CA VAL A 70 -44.67 45.06 69.71
C VAL A 70 -43.83 46.17 69.08
N SER A 71 -43.57 46.11 67.77
CA SER A 71 -42.95 47.21 67.01
C SER A 71 -43.40 47.20 65.54
N ALA A 72 -44.53 47.87 65.26
CA ALA A 72 -45.09 47.96 63.91
C ALA A 72 -44.09 48.54 62.88
N SER A 73 -43.26 49.50 63.27
CA SER A 73 -42.24 50.12 62.41
C SER A 73 -41.06 49.20 62.08
N THR A 74 -40.78 48.20 62.91
CA THR A 74 -39.77 47.16 62.64
C THR A 74 -40.31 46.07 61.72
N ILE A 75 -41.62 45.81 61.76
CA ILE A 75 -42.30 44.84 60.89
C ILE A 75 -42.57 45.44 59.50
N GLY A 76 -42.83 46.75 59.42
CA GLY A 76 -42.84 47.50 58.16
C GLY A 76 -44.11 47.32 57.31
N LEU A 77 -43.94 47.37 55.99
CA LEU A 77 -45.02 47.26 55.00
C LEU A 77 -45.21 45.80 54.53
N GLY A 78 -46.47 45.38 54.37
CA GLY A 78 -46.83 44.04 53.92
C GLY A 78 -48.29 43.71 54.20
N THR A 79 -48.62 42.42 54.21
CA THR A 79 -49.92 41.90 54.66
C THR A 79 -49.70 41.05 55.91
N LEU A 80 -50.30 41.44 57.04
CA LEU A 80 -50.37 40.62 58.23
C LEU A 80 -51.48 39.58 58.08
N THR A 81 -51.15 38.30 58.18
CA THR A 81 -52.13 37.23 58.32
C THR A 81 -52.16 36.79 59.77
N VAL A 82 -53.30 36.98 60.42
CA VAL A 82 -53.62 36.48 61.76
C VAL A 82 -54.45 35.21 61.59
N TYR A 83 -54.07 34.12 62.24
CA TYR A 83 -54.79 32.84 62.16
C TYR A 83 -54.65 32.07 63.47
N ARG A 84 -55.57 31.12 63.71
CA ARG A 84 -55.43 30.12 64.77
C ARG A 84 -54.77 28.84 64.26
N ASP A 85 -53.92 28.30 65.11
CA ASP A 85 -53.14 27.07 64.99
C ASP A 85 -53.16 26.43 66.38
N THR A 86 -54.16 25.61 66.62
CA THR A 86 -54.58 25.22 67.97
C THR A 86 -53.76 24.06 68.48
N THR A 87 -53.30 24.14 69.72
CA THR A 87 -52.44 23.13 70.32
C THR A 87 -53.13 21.75 70.34
N LEU A 88 -52.50 20.75 69.71
CA LEU A 88 -53.04 19.41 69.49
C LEU A 88 -52.89 18.49 70.73
N ALA A 89 -53.24 19.00 71.91
CA ALA A 89 -53.17 18.26 73.18
C ALA A 89 -54.42 18.52 74.04
N GLN A 90 -54.93 17.46 74.67
CA GLN A 90 -55.98 17.54 75.69
C GLN A 90 -55.36 17.16 77.04
N GLU A 91 -55.16 18.15 77.93
CA GLU A 91 -54.51 17.95 79.24
C GLU A 91 -55.51 17.75 80.40
N SER A 92 -56.82 17.81 80.13
CA SER A 92 -57.85 17.64 81.16
C SER A 92 -57.95 16.18 81.62
N ASP A 93 -57.72 15.95 82.90
CA ASP A 93 -58.04 14.69 83.59
C ASP A 93 -59.45 14.74 84.21
N TYR A 94 -60.13 13.60 84.27
CA TYR A 94 -61.50 13.47 84.78
C TYR A 94 -61.59 12.39 85.85
N ASP A 95 -61.41 12.79 87.10
CA ASP A 95 -61.53 11.90 88.27
C ASP A 95 -62.95 11.33 88.44
N ASP A 96 -63.04 10.02 88.72
CA ASP A 96 -64.25 9.39 89.23
C ASP A 96 -64.67 10.00 90.59
N TYR A 97 -65.98 10.07 90.83
CA TYR A 97 -66.64 10.55 92.07
C TYR A 97 -66.53 12.05 92.41
N ASN A 98 -65.91 12.88 91.56
CA ASN A 98 -65.95 14.34 91.69
C ASN A 98 -67.19 14.98 91.04
N GLN A 99 -67.45 16.26 91.33
CA GLN A 99 -68.50 17.03 90.65
C GLN A 99 -68.15 17.24 89.18
N PHE A 100 -69.03 16.84 88.26
CA PHE A 100 -68.82 16.91 86.82
C PHE A 100 -68.42 18.33 86.35
N PRO A 101 -67.18 18.54 85.83
CA PRO A 101 -66.67 19.85 85.44
C PRO A 101 -67.15 20.21 84.03
N ALA A 102 -68.45 20.53 83.91
CA ALA A 102 -69.13 20.76 82.63
C ALA A 102 -68.42 21.81 81.75
N ASN A 103 -67.91 22.90 82.34
CA ASN A 103 -67.21 23.95 81.60
C ASN A 103 -65.91 23.45 80.96
N THR A 104 -65.12 22.65 81.69
CA THR A 104 -63.87 22.06 81.20
C THR A 104 -64.13 21.05 80.07
N LEU A 105 -65.22 20.28 80.14
CA LEU A 105 -65.62 19.41 79.03
C LEU A 105 -66.06 20.21 77.79
N GLU A 106 -66.90 21.24 77.98
CA GLU A 106 -67.34 22.10 76.87
C GLU A 106 -66.16 22.83 76.20
N GLU A 107 -65.14 23.22 76.96
CA GLU A 107 -63.91 23.83 76.43
C GLU A 107 -63.07 22.84 75.60
N ASN A 108 -62.89 21.60 76.08
CA ASN A 108 -62.25 20.53 75.29
C ASN A 108 -63.02 20.17 74.02
N LEU A 109 -64.35 20.17 74.05
CA LEU A 109 -65.19 19.93 72.88
C LEU A 109 -65.11 21.08 71.87
N ASP A 110 -65.08 22.34 72.34
CA ASP A 110 -64.85 23.52 71.50
C ASP A 110 -63.43 23.48 70.89
N GLN A 111 -62.40 23.07 71.63
CA GLN A 111 -61.02 22.86 71.11
C GLN A 111 -60.98 21.80 70.00
N LEU A 112 -61.61 20.64 70.19
CA LEU A 112 -61.66 19.59 69.17
C LEU A 112 -62.40 20.03 67.90
N MET A 113 -63.48 20.80 68.03
CA MET A 113 -64.19 21.38 66.87
C MET A 113 -63.32 22.41 66.13
N VAL A 114 -62.59 23.24 66.88
CA VAL A 114 -61.62 24.20 66.34
C VAL A 114 -60.52 23.48 65.54
N ILE A 115 -59.89 22.44 66.10
CA ILE A 115 -58.88 21.60 65.42
C ILE A 115 -59.44 20.95 64.15
N ALA A 116 -60.68 20.41 64.21
CA ALA A 116 -61.30 19.77 63.05
C ALA A 116 -61.52 20.75 61.87
N GLN A 117 -61.89 21.99 62.16
CA GLN A 117 -62.00 23.07 61.17
C GLN A 117 -60.63 23.51 60.61
N GLU A 118 -59.56 23.42 61.40
CA GLU A 118 -58.18 23.75 60.98
C GLU A 118 -57.66 22.70 59.99
N HIS A 119 -57.75 21.41 60.37
CA HIS A 119 -57.40 20.29 59.50
C HIS A 119 -58.21 20.26 58.20
N ALA A 120 -59.49 20.64 58.24
CA ALA A 120 -60.32 20.71 57.02
C ALA A 120 -59.74 21.68 55.97
N GLU A 121 -59.30 22.86 56.39
CA GLU A 121 -58.72 23.87 55.48
C GLU A 121 -57.29 23.52 55.04
N GLU A 122 -56.55 22.73 55.83
CA GLU A 122 -55.28 22.13 55.39
C GLU A 122 -55.48 21.04 54.34
N LEU A 123 -56.44 20.15 54.53
CA LEU A 123 -56.81 19.11 53.56
C LEU A 123 -57.40 19.70 52.27
N ASP A 124 -57.99 20.89 52.31
CA ASP A 124 -58.41 21.62 51.11
C ASP A 124 -57.26 22.26 50.32
N ARG A 125 -56.09 22.45 50.93
CA ARG A 125 -54.87 22.91 50.26
C ARG A 125 -53.94 21.77 49.82
N ALA A 126 -54.26 20.52 50.17
CA ALA A 126 -53.50 19.34 49.81
C ALA A 126 -53.84 18.80 48.41
N ILE A 127 -52.92 18.04 47.80
CA ILE A 127 -53.19 17.27 46.58
C ILE A 127 -54.08 16.07 46.95
N LYS A 128 -55.31 16.05 46.45
CA LYS A 128 -56.30 14.99 46.73
C LYS A 128 -56.48 14.06 45.52
N LEU A 129 -56.42 12.75 45.77
CA LEU A 129 -56.85 11.74 44.79
C LEU A 129 -58.38 11.56 44.85
N PRO A 130 -59.04 11.09 43.77
CA PRO A 130 -60.46 10.80 43.79
C PRO A 130 -60.82 9.73 44.84
N ILE A 131 -62.00 9.85 45.48
CA ILE A 131 -62.48 8.90 46.51
C ILE A 131 -62.58 7.44 46.02
N THR A 132 -62.67 7.22 44.71
CA THR A 132 -62.67 5.90 44.07
C THR A 132 -61.28 5.26 43.97
N TYR A 133 -60.21 5.99 44.30
CA TYR A 133 -58.83 5.54 44.19
C TYR A 133 -58.29 5.12 45.56
N ALA A 134 -58.07 3.82 45.76
CA ALA A 134 -57.48 3.30 46.99
C ALA A 134 -55.95 3.27 46.88
N ILE A 135 -55.26 3.99 47.76
CA ILE A 135 -53.81 3.87 47.93
C ILE A 135 -53.54 2.53 48.63
N THR A 136 -53.00 1.56 47.91
CA THR A 136 -52.76 0.19 48.43
C THR A 136 -51.39 0.02 49.09
N SER A 137 -50.50 1.01 49.02
CA SER A 137 -49.18 0.99 49.65
C SER A 137 -49.17 1.77 50.98
N SER A 138 -48.58 1.17 52.01
CA SER A 138 -48.47 1.76 53.35
C SER A 138 -47.46 2.90 53.47
N THR A 139 -46.77 3.26 52.39
CA THR A 139 -45.75 4.32 52.34
C THR A 139 -46.30 5.68 51.90
N GLY A 140 -47.57 5.75 51.50
CA GLY A 140 -48.25 7.00 51.15
C GLY A 140 -47.89 7.56 49.77
N PHE A 141 -48.79 8.40 49.25
CA PHE A 141 -48.60 9.18 48.02
C PHE A 141 -47.72 10.40 48.34
N LEU A 142 -46.41 10.19 48.38
CA LEU A 142 -45.42 11.23 48.67
C LEU A 142 -44.93 11.90 47.38
N LEU A 143 -44.77 13.22 47.40
CA LEU A 143 -44.06 13.92 46.33
C LEU A 143 -42.56 13.56 46.37
N PRO A 144 -41.91 13.32 45.22
CA PRO A 144 -40.47 13.11 45.16
C PRO A 144 -39.72 14.40 45.54
N LEU A 145 -38.45 14.26 45.96
CA LEU A 145 -37.59 15.44 46.15
C LEU A 145 -37.50 16.22 44.82
N PRO A 146 -37.58 17.57 44.86
CA PRO A 146 -37.54 18.37 43.64
C PRO A 146 -36.15 18.30 42.98
N VAL A 147 -36.12 18.12 41.67
CA VAL A 147 -34.89 18.07 40.85
C VAL A 147 -35.02 19.08 39.72
N ALA A 148 -34.01 19.95 39.55
CA ALA A 148 -34.00 21.00 38.52
C ALA A 148 -34.10 20.42 37.09
N GLY A 149 -34.80 21.12 36.20
CA GLY A 149 -35.00 20.72 34.80
C GLY A 149 -35.97 19.55 34.58
N LYS A 150 -36.44 18.89 35.64
CA LYS A 150 -37.37 17.75 35.57
C LYS A 150 -38.79 18.16 35.96
N ALA A 151 -39.77 17.54 35.32
CA ALA A 151 -41.19 17.69 35.66
C ALA A 151 -41.68 16.51 36.51
N LEU A 152 -42.79 16.68 37.23
CA LEU A 152 -43.47 15.55 37.87
C LEU A 152 -44.23 14.73 36.82
N LYS A 153 -44.09 13.41 36.85
CA LYS A 153 -44.91 12.46 36.06
C LYS A 153 -45.42 11.32 36.93
N TRP A 154 -46.48 10.67 36.48
CA TRP A 154 -46.88 9.37 37.00
C TRP A 154 -45.81 8.31 36.72
N ASN A 155 -45.60 7.41 37.66
CA ASN A 155 -44.83 6.19 37.41
C ASN A 155 -45.63 5.20 36.53
N ALA A 156 -44.98 4.13 36.07
CA ALA A 156 -45.61 3.15 35.16
C ALA A 156 -46.83 2.42 35.77
N SER A 157 -46.85 2.27 37.10
CA SER A 157 -47.97 1.66 37.86
C SER A 157 -49.13 2.62 38.14
N ALA A 158 -48.95 3.92 37.85
CA ALA A 158 -49.85 5.02 38.22
C ALA A 158 -50.21 5.10 39.72
N ASP A 159 -49.35 4.59 40.60
CA ASP A 159 -49.54 4.56 42.06
C ASP A 159 -48.67 5.57 42.84
N SER A 160 -47.75 6.24 42.15
CA SER A 160 -46.92 7.32 42.72
C SER A 160 -46.45 8.33 41.66
N LEU A 161 -46.00 9.50 42.12
CA LEU A 161 -45.36 10.53 41.31
C LEU A 161 -43.83 10.41 41.41
N LEU A 162 -43.15 10.63 40.29
CA LEU A 162 -41.69 10.71 40.22
C LEU A 162 -41.24 11.77 39.21
N ASN A 163 -39.99 12.21 39.28
CA ASN A 163 -39.44 13.19 38.34
C ASN A 163 -39.22 12.57 36.95
N THR A 164 -39.40 13.33 35.87
CA THR A 164 -39.07 12.89 34.52
C THR A 164 -37.59 12.51 34.40
N ASP A 165 -37.29 11.42 33.69
CA ASP A 165 -35.90 11.03 33.41
C ASP A 165 -35.24 12.03 32.46
N VAL A 166 -36.03 12.56 31.52
CA VAL A 166 -35.61 13.56 30.53
C VAL A 166 -35.78 14.97 31.09
N ASP A 167 -34.82 15.84 30.77
CA ASP A 167 -34.89 17.27 31.00
C ASP A 167 -35.80 17.93 29.93
N ILE A 168 -36.76 18.74 30.36
CA ILE A 168 -37.85 19.18 29.47
C ILE A 168 -37.39 20.22 28.43
N ASP A 169 -36.45 21.09 28.79
CA ASP A 169 -35.87 22.10 27.89
C ASP A 169 -34.96 21.43 26.84
N THR A 170 -34.25 20.38 27.24
CA THR A 170 -33.48 19.52 26.34
C THR A 170 -34.39 18.79 25.34
N ALA A 171 -35.55 18.29 25.78
CA ALA A 171 -36.51 17.62 24.89
C ALA A 171 -37.10 18.59 23.83
N ILE A 172 -37.41 19.82 24.21
CA ILE A 172 -37.87 20.88 23.29
C ILE A 172 -36.77 21.21 22.26
N THR A 173 -35.52 21.33 22.72
CA THR A 173 -34.36 21.60 21.85
C THR A 173 -34.13 20.46 20.84
N ALA A 174 -34.26 19.21 21.28
CA ALA A 174 -34.15 18.03 20.41
C ALA A 174 -35.26 17.98 19.34
N ALA A 175 -36.49 18.36 19.70
CA ALA A 175 -37.60 18.47 18.74
C ALA A 175 -37.37 19.58 17.69
N ALA A 176 -36.90 20.76 18.10
CA ALA A 176 -36.57 21.86 17.18
C ALA A 176 -35.40 21.51 16.24
N THR A 177 -34.40 20.80 16.76
CA THR A 177 -33.28 20.26 15.95
C THR A 177 -33.80 19.28 14.91
N SER A 178 -34.66 18.34 15.32
CA SER A 178 -35.25 17.33 14.43
C SER A 178 -36.06 17.95 13.29
N ALA A 179 -36.83 19.02 13.57
CA ALA A 179 -37.56 19.77 12.55
C ALA A 179 -36.62 20.47 11.54
N THR A 180 -35.49 20.99 12.02
CA THR A 180 -34.46 21.63 11.18
C THR A 180 -33.78 20.60 10.26
N THR A 181 -33.45 19.40 10.78
CA THR A 181 -32.90 18.29 9.98
C THR A 181 -33.88 17.82 8.91
N ALA A 182 -35.18 17.74 9.21
CA ALA A 182 -36.20 17.36 8.25
C ALA A 182 -36.32 18.37 7.09
N LEU A 183 -36.22 19.68 7.38
CA LEU A 183 -36.21 20.72 6.35
C LEU A 183 -34.97 20.63 5.45
N ALA A 184 -33.78 20.38 6.03
CA ALA A 184 -32.55 20.19 5.26
C ALA A 184 -32.64 18.98 4.31
N ALA A 185 -33.22 17.86 4.78
CA ALA A 185 -33.46 16.68 3.95
C ALA A 185 -34.42 16.95 2.79
N GLN A 186 -35.48 17.75 3.01
CA GLN A 186 -36.41 18.17 1.96
C GLN A 186 -35.71 18.99 0.86
N VAL A 187 -34.85 19.94 1.25
CA VAL A 187 -34.08 20.77 0.30
C VAL A 187 -33.10 19.92 -0.50
N ALA A 188 -32.41 18.97 0.14
CA ALA A 188 -31.51 18.04 -0.55
C ALA A 188 -32.26 17.15 -1.57
N ALA A 189 -33.45 16.65 -1.22
CA ALA A 189 -34.28 15.86 -2.14
C ALA A 189 -34.73 16.67 -3.36
N ALA A 190 -35.10 17.94 -3.17
CA ALA A 190 -35.49 18.84 -4.26
C ALA A 190 -34.30 19.15 -5.21
N ALA A 191 -33.10 19.37 -4.65
CA ALA A 191 -31.88 19.56 -5.44
C ALA A 191 -31.53 18.31 -6.28
N SER A 192 -31.64 17.12 -5.69
CA SER A 192 -31.43 15.84 -6.39
C SER A 192 -32.42 15.63 -7.54
N ALA A 193 -33.69 15.99 -7.35
CA ALA A 193 -34.70 15.91 -8.42
C ALA A 193 -34.39 16.87 -9.58
N ALA A 194 -33.94 18.10 -9.28
CA ALA A 194 -33.53 19.06 -10.32
C ALA A 194 -32.30 18.57 -11.12
N ALA A 195 -31.32 17.97 -10.44
CA ALA A 195 -30.14 17.38 -11.08
C ALA A 195 -30.53 16.19 -12.00
N ALA A 196 -31.47 15.35 -11.59
CA ALA A 196 -31.96 14.24 -12.41
C ALA A 196 -32.64 14.71 -13.71
N ILE A 197 -33.42 15.81 -13.65
CA ILE A 197 -34.05 16.42 -14.82
C ILE A 197 -32.98 17.01 -15.76
N ALA A 198 -31.99 17.74 -15.22
CA ALA A 198 -30.89 18.29 -16.01
C ALA A 198 -30.08 17.20 -16.73
N ASN A 199 -29.92 16.02 -16.11
CA ASN A 199 -29.19 14.89 -16.69
C ASN A 199 -29.96 14.15 -17.80
N ALA A 200 -31.29 14.30 -17.87
CA ALA A 200 -32.13 13.56 -18.83
C ALA A 200 -31.95 14.01 -20.29
N GLY A 201 -31.63 15.29 -20.51
CA GLY A 201 -31.43 15.88 -21.84
C GLY A 201 -32.64 15.84 -22.77
N ILE A 202 -32.44 16.18 -24.04
CA ILE A 202 -33.43 16.06 -25.12
C ILE A 202 -33.12 14.78 -25.90
N ASN A 203 -34.03 13.80 -25.91
CA ASN A 203 -33.80 12.55 -26.64
C ASN A 203 -34.09 12.72 -28.15
N ALA A 204 -33.12 12.33 -29.00
CA ALA A 204 -33.20 12.37 -30.45
C ALA A 204 -34.41 11.59 -31.02
N ASN A 205 -34.86 10.52 -30.35
CA ASN A 205 -36.05 9.74 -30.72
C ASN A 205 -37.36 10.54 -30.66
N GLY A 206 -37.38 11.70 -29.98
CA GLY A 206 -38.50 12.63 -30.01
C GLY A 206 -38.69 13.32 -31.38
N TYR A 207 -37.76 13.12 -32.31
CA TYR A 207 -37.72 13.72 -33.64
C TYR A 207 -37.64 12.65 -34.73
N THR A 208 -37.95 13.02 -35.97
CA THR A 208 -37.93 12.11 -37.13
C THR A 208 -36.52 11.71 -37.57
N SER A 209 -35.50 12.47 -37.18
CA SER A 209 -34.07 12.11 -37.30
C SER A 209 -33.22 13.01 -36.40
N ILE A 210 -31.97 12.63 -36.16
CA ILE A 210 -30.98 13.47 -35.47
C ILE A 210 -30.76 14.83 -36.17
N ASN A 211 -30.85 14.89 -37.51
CA ASN A 211 -30.80 16.17 -38.24
C ASN A 211 -31.98 17.09 -37.87
N ALA A 212 -33.18 16.53 -37.70
CA ALA A 212 -34.36 17.29 -37.27
C ALA A 212 -34.24 17.74 -35.79
N ALA A 213 -33.70 16.89 -34.92
CA ALA A 213 -33.44 17.24 -33.51
C ALA A 213 -32.51 18.45 -33.38
N VAL A 214 -31.35 18.43 -34.06
CA VAL A 214 -30.39 19.55 -34.05
C VAL A 214 -30.99 20.83 -34.65
N THR A 215 -31.78 20.70 -35.71
CA THR A 215 -32.48 21.84 -36.33
C THR A 215 -33.49 22.47 -35.37
N ALA A 216 -34.22 21.68 -34.59
CA ALA A 216 -35.20 22.15 -33.62
C ALA A 216 -34.57 22.76 -32.34
N ILE A 217 -33.42 22.24 -31.92
CA ILE A 217 -32.62 22.78 -30.80
C ILE A 217 -32.05 24.18 -31.15
N GLY A 218 -31.57 24.34 -32.39
CA GLY A 218 -31.00 25.59 -32.87
C GLY A 218 -29.77 26.00 -32.05
N SER A 219 -29.80 27.23 -31.51
CA SER A 219 -28.71 27.81 -30.72
C SER A 219 -28.85 27.65 -29.20
N THR A 220 -29.88 26.94 -28.73
CA THR A 220 -30.09 26.71 -27.29
C THR A 220 -29.01 25.78 -26.74
N SER A 221 -28.41 26.14 -25.60
CA SER A 221 -27.46 25.27 -24.91
C SER A 221 -28.17 24.07 -24.30
N THR A 222 -27.84 22.85 -24.72
CA THR A 222 -28.54 21.64 -24.28
C THR A 222 -27.74 20.35 -24.54
N THR A 223 -28.17 19.25 -23.91
CA THR A 223 -27.65 17.90 -24.18
C THR A 223 -28.63 17.14 -25.06
N LEU A 224 -28.22 16.82 -26.29
CA LEU A 224 -28.91 15.92 -27.20
C LEU A 224 -28.49 14.47 -26.88
N VAL A 225 -29.46 13.66 -26.47
CA VAL A 225 -29.27 12.26 -26.07
C VAL A 225 -29.70 11.32 -27.19
N VAL A 226 -28.82 10.40 -27.59
CA VAL A 226 -29.12 9.32 -28.53
C VAL A 226 -29.16 8.01 -27.75
N SER A 227 -30.35 7.47 -27.51
CA SER A 227 -30.54 6.17 -26.81
C SER A 227 -30.65 4.97 -27.75
N ASP A 228 -30.96 5.21 -29.02
CA ASP A 228 -31.21 4.18 -30.04
C ASP A 228 -30.55 4.57 -31.37
N ALA A 229 -30.55 3.69 -32.36
CA ALA A 229 -29.94 3.95 -33.67
C ALA A 229 -30.65 5.09 -34.44
N GLN A 230 -29.89 6.15 -34.74
CA GLN A 230 -30.35 7.36 -35.42
C GLN A 230 -29.67 7.50 -36.79
N THR A 231 -30.45 7.50 -37.86
CA THR A 231 -29.93 7.59 -39.23
C THR A 231 -29.65 9.04 -39.63
N LEU A 232 -28.45 9.32 -40.17
CA LEU A 232 -28.16 10.58 -40.84
C LEU A 232 -28.90 10.66 -42.18
N THR A 233 -29.74 11.68 -42.32
CA THR A 233 -30.49 11.97 -43.56
C THR A 233 -29.79 13.01 -44.45
N ALA A 234 -28.78 13.68 -43.93
CA ALA A 234 -27.87 14.60 -44.61
C ALA A 234 -26.59 14.76 -43.77
N SER A 235 -25.52 15.33 -44.34
CA SER A 235 -24.37 15.78 -43.54
C SER A 235 -24.82 16.71 -42.42
N LEU A 236 -24.23 16.56 -41.23
CA LEU A 236 -24.69 17.20 -40.01
C LEU A 236 -23.52 17.84 -39.26
N THR A 237 -23.73 19.07 -38.79
CA THR A 237 -22.86 19.72 -37.83
C THR A 237 -23.60 19.84 -36.50
N ILE A 238 -23.11 19.18 -35.45
CA ILE A 238 -23.53 19.44 -34.08
C ILE A 238 -22.88 20.77 -33.66
N PRO A 239 -23.64 21.82 -33.29
CA PRO A 239 -23.07 23.11 -32.91
C PRO A 239 -22.36 23.03 -31.56
N SER A 240 -21.45 23.96 -31.28
CA SER A 240 -20.73 24.04 -30.00
C SER A 240 -21.62 24.30 -28.77
N THR A 241 -22.87 24.71 -28.99
CA THR A 241 -23.89 24.84 -27.95
C THR A 241 -24.57 23.51 -27.58
N CYS A 242 -24.35 22.43 -28.33
CA CYS A 242 -25.05 21.17 -28.14
C CYS A 242 -24.09 20.06 -27.71
N THR A 243 -24.22 19.59 -26.46
CA THR A 243 -23.56 18.36 -26.02
C THR A 243 -24.24 17.17 -26.72
N LEU A 244 -23.48 16.33 -27.42
CA LEU A 244 -23.97 15.09 -28.01
C LEU A 244 -23.61 13.93 -27.08
N ARG A 245 -24.63 13.36 -26.40
CA ARG A 245 -24.49 12.20 -25.53
C ARG A 245 -25.08 10.97 -26.22
N ILE A 246 -24.28 9.92 -26.40
CA ILE A 246 -24.75 8.65 -26.96
C ILE A 246 -24.70 7.59 -25.86
N LEU A 247 -25.85 7.00 -25.54
CA LEU A 247 -25.98 5.95 -24.53
C LEU A 247 -25.70 4.56 -25.14
N GLN A 248 -25.48 3.56 -24.30
CA GLN A 248 -25.26 2.19 -24.77
C GLN A 248 -26.52 1.65 -25.48
N GLY A 249 -26.36 1.22 -26.73
CA GLY A 249 -27.46 0.88 -27.65
C GLY A 249 -27.82 1.99 -28.63
N GLY A 250 -27.49 3.24 -28.28
CA GLY A 250 -27.55 4.40 -29.17
C GLY A 250 -26.41 4.38 -30.18
N SER A 251 -26.68 4.81 -31.40
CA SER A 251 -25.65 5.01 -32.43
C SER A 251 -26.13 5.99 -33.50
N ILE A 252 -25.19 6.59 -34.22
CA ILE A 252 -25.45 7.32 -35.45
C ILE A 252 -25.10 6.40 -36.62
N VAL A 253 -26.03 6.27 -37.57
CA VAL A 253 -25.92 5.39 -38.73
C VAL A 253 -25.79 6.23 -40.01
N LYS A 254 -24.71 6.02 -40.76
CA LYS A 254 -24.47 6.69 -42.04
C LYS A 254 -25.14 5.91 -43.18
N ALA A 255 -26.16 6.49 -43.81
CA ALA A 255 -26.96 5.85 -44.87
C ALA A 255 -26.52 6.15 -46.32
N SER A 256 -25.67 7.15 -46.53
CA SER A 256 -25.15 7.59 -47.83
C SER A 256 -23.80 8.28 -47.63
N SER A 257 -23.26 9.03 -48.59
CA SER A 257 -21.95 9.72 -48.49
C SER A 257 -21.91 10.95 -47.56
N TYR A 258 -22.67 10.94 -46.46
CA TYR A 258 -22.75 12.04 -45.50
C TYR A 258 -21.55 12.09 -44.54
N THR A 259 -21.33 13.27 -43.97
CA THR A 259 -20.28 13.57 -42.99
C THR A 259 -20.90 14.09 -41.68
N LEU A 260 -20.20 13.89 -40.57
CA LEU A 260 -20.61 14.33 -39.24
C LEU A 260 -19.51 15.19 -38.61
N THR A 261 -19.79 16.46 -38.39
CA THR A 261 -18.91 17.37 -37.64
C THR A 261 -19.49 17.60 -36.26
N ILE A 262 -18.71 17.39 -35.20
CA ILE A 262 -19.16 17.54 -33.81
C ILE A 262 -18.35 18.66 -33.17
N ASN A 263 -18.94 19.86 -33.04
CA ASN A 263 -18.28 21.03 -32.45
C ASN A 263 -18.62 21.26 -30.97
N GLY A 264 -19.65 20.58 -30.45
CA GLY A 264 -20.01 20.59 -29.02
C GLY A 264 -19.45 19.37 -28.30
N SER A 265 -19.52 19.38 -26.97
CA SER A 265 -18.99 18.28 -26.14
C SER A 265 -19.60 16.93 -26.50
N PHE A 266 -18.78 15.89 -26.59
CA PHE A 266 -19.16 14.56 -26.99
C PHE A 266 -18.96 13.56 -25.84
N GLU A 267 -20.04 12.84 -25.50
CA GLU A 267 -20.08 11.92 -24.37
C GLU A 267 -20.57 10.54 -24.85
N ALA A 268 -19.69 9.54 -24.82
CA ALA A 268 -20.00 8.15 -25.15
C ALA A 268 -19.09 7.20 -24.36
N GLY A 269 -19.58 6.00 -24.04
CA GLY A 269 -18.77 4.94 -23.45
C GLY A 269 -17.90 4.18 -24.48
N LEU A 270 -17.24 3.11 -24.03
CA LEU A 270 -16.40 2.25 -24.87
C LEU A 270 -17.23 1.22 -25.67
N TYR A 271 -18.14 1.72 -26.50
CA TYR A 271 -18.98 0.93 -27.40
C TYR A 271 -19.15 1.62 -28.75
N GLN A 272 -19.59 0.88 -29.77
CA GLN A 272 -19.80 1.45 -31.10
C GLN A 272 -20.96 2.45 -31.09
N VAL A 273 -20.67 3.67 -31.52
CA VAL A 273 -21.62 4.77 -31.63
C VAL A 273 -21.65 5.39 -33.04
N PHE A 274 -20.69 5.05 -33.90
CA PHE A 274 -20.65 5.39 -35.32
C PHE A 274 -20.73 4.10 -36.15
N SER A 275 -21.80 3.95 -36.93
CA SER A 275 -22.06 2.79 -37.79
C SER A 275 -22.16 3.19 -39.26
N GLY A 276 -21.48 2.45 -40.14
CA GLY A 276 -21.39 2.74 -41.58
C GLY A 276 -20.47 3.91 -41.96
N PHE A 277 -19.72 4.47 -41.00
CA PHE A 277 -18.74 5.53 -41.24
C PHE A 277 -17.40 4.96 -41.73
N SER A 278 -16.74 5.70 -42.61
CA SER A 278 -15.39 5.45 -43.13
C SER A 278 -14.39 6.50 -42.61
N THR A 279 -13.11 6.28 -42.92
CA THR A 279 -11.99 7.18 -42.64
C THR A 279 -12.28 8.62 -43.04
N GLY A 280 -12.22 9.56 -42.10
CA GLY A 280 -12.43 10.99 -42.32
C GLY A 280 -13.88 11.46 -42.40
N ASP A 281 -14.87 10.58 -42.25
CA ASP A 281 -16.29 10.97 -42.30
C ASP A 281 -16.81 11.66 -41.04
N VAL A 282 -16.15 11.42 -39.89
CA VAL A 282 -16.43 12.06 -38.60
C VAL A 282 -15.29 13.00 -38.29
N THR A 283 -15.60 14.22 -37.84
CA THR A 283 -14.59 15.21 -37.42
C THR A 283 -15.03 15.85 -36.12
N PHE A 284 -14.15 15.81 -35.11
CA PHE A 284 -14.35 16.54 -33.87
C PHE A 284 -13.78 17.96 -33.99
N GLY A 285 -14.55 18.95 -33.54
CA GLY A 285 -14.06 20.31 -33.37
C GLY A 285 -13.05 20.40 -32.22
N ALA A 286 -12.39 21.55 -32.11
CA ALA A 286 -11.65 21.88 -30.90
C ALA A 286 -12.56 21.75 -29.67
N ASP A 287 -12.06 21.12 -28.62
CA ASP A 287 -12.73 20.90 -27.33
C ASP A 287 -14.02 20.03 -27.35
N ALA A 288 -14.39 19.46 -28.50
CA ALA A 288 -15.53 18.54 -28.60
C ALA A 288 -15.30 17.22 -27.85
N THR A 289 -14.07 16.69 -27.85
CA THR A 289 -13.66 15.60 -26.97
C THR A 289 -12.15 15.65 -26.75
N GLU A 290 -11.69 15.23 -25.57
CA GLU A 290 -10.26 15.21 -25.23
C GLU A 290 -9.49 14.16 -26.05
N LYS A 291 -10.10 13.00 -26.30
CA LYS A 291 -9.51 11.88 -27.04
C LYS A 291 -10.59 11.06 -27.75
N ALA A 292 -10.31 10.67 -28.99
CA ALA A 292 -11.14 9.73 -29.72
C ALA A 292 -10.78 8.27 -29.36
N TYR A 293 -11.80 7.42 -29.26
CA TYR A 293 -11.64 6.00 -28.98
C TYR A 293 -12.04 5.18 -30.21
N PRO A 294 -11.17 4.31 -30.75
CA PRO A 294 -11.51 3.43 -31.88
C PRO A 294 -12.79 2.60 -31.65
N ASN A 295 -13.10 2.27 -30.40
CA ASN A 295 -14.31 1.51 -30.03
C ASN A 295 -15.59 2.17 -30.53
N TRP A 296 -15.61 3.51 -30.67
CA TRP A 296 -16.74 4.25 -31.22
C TRP A 296 -17.07 3.88 -32.67
N TRP A 297 -16.11 3.36 -33.45
CA TRP A 297 -16.31 2.84 -34.81
C TRP A 297 -16.37 1.31 -34.87
N GLY A 298 -16.46 0.62 -33.73
CA GLY A 298 -16.57 -0.85 -33.67
C GLY A 298 -15.24 -1.58 -33.47
N PHE A 299 -14.18 -0.90 -33.02
CA PHE A 299 -12.93 -1.55 -32.62
C PHE A 299 -13.15 -2.46 -31.41
N ALA A 300 -12.80 -3.75 -31.54
CA ALA A 300 -13.00 -4.76 -30.50
C ALA A 300 -12.02 -5.93 -30.65
N THR A 301 -11.73 -6.62 -29.55
CA THR A 301 -10.88 -7.82 -29.52
C THR A 301 -11.46 -8.99 -30.32
N THR A 302 -12.79 -9.02 -30.46
CA THR A 302 -13.56 -10.00 -31.25
C THR A 302 -13.80 -9.59 -32.70
N ALA A 303 -13.44 -8.36 -33.09
CA ALA A 303 -13.62 -7.87 -34.45
C ALA A 303 -12.50 -8.35 -35.39
N THR A 304 -12.81 -8.41 -36.68
CA THR A 304 -11.82 -8.77 -37.70
C THR A 304 -10.79 -7.66 -37.88
N ALA A 305 -9.59 -8.03 -38.34
CA ALA A 305 -8.52 -7.08 -38.62
C ALA A 305 -8.95 -5.93 -39.55
N ALA A 306 -9.77 -6.21 -40.57
CA ALA A 306 -10.32 -5.18 -41.46
C ALA A 306 -11.22 -4.17 -40.73
N VAL A 307 -12.08 -4.62 -39.82
CA VAL A 307 -12.95 -3.73 -39.01
C VAL A 307 -12.12 -2.90 -38.04
N ASN A 308 -11.18 -3.51 -37.32
CA ASN A 308 -10.30 -2.81 -36.40
C ASN A 308 -9.39 -1.79 -37.10
N THR A 309 -8.89 -2.12 -38.29
CA THR A 309 -8.09 -1.19 -39.12
C THR A 309 -8.92 0.03 -39.51
N LEU A 310 -10.15 -0.19 -40.00
CA LEU A 310 -11.06 0.89 -40.35
C LEU A 310 -11.42 1.75 -39.14
N ALA A 311 -11.71 1.13 -37.99
CA ALA A 311 -12.11 1.82 -36.78
C ALA A 311 -10.97 2.65 -36.16
N LEU A 312 -9.75 2.09 -36.10
CA LEU A 312 -8.56 2.79 -35.63
C LEU A 312 -8.17 3.95 -36.56
N GLN A 313 -8.17 3.73 -37.88
CA GLN A 313 -7.93 4.81 -38.84
C GLN A 313 -9.01 5.89 -38.77
N SER A 314 -10.28 5.53 -38.56
CA SER A 314 -11.36 6.50 -38.42
C SER A 314 -11.21 7.37 -37.16
N ALA A 315 -10.71 6.80 -36.05
CA ALA A 315 -10.38 7.57 -34.86
C ALA A 315 -9.23 8.57 -35.12
N ILE A 316 -8.11 8.09 -35.69
CA ILE A 316 -6.94 8.91 -36.09
C ILE A 316 -7.34 10.04 -37.06
N ASP A 317 -8.29 9.75 -37.94
CA ASP A 317 -8.73 10.71 -38.93
C ASP A 317 -9.70 11.77 -38.38
N SER A 318 -10.28 11.54 -37.19
CA SER A 318 -11.32 12.37 -36.58
C SER A 318 -10.83 13.38 -35.53
N GLN A 319 -9.69 13.10 -34.87
CA GLN A 319 -9.14 13.89 -33.76
C GLN A 319 -7.63 13.65 -33.61
N TYR A 320 -6.89 14.65 -33.13
CA TYR A 320 -5.44 14.58 -32.91
C TYR A 320 -5.01 13.61 -31.81
N ARG A 321 -5.83 13.47 -30.75
CA ARG A 321 -5.60 12.55 -29.64
C ARG A 321 -6.46 11.31 -29.82
N VAL A 322 -5.83 10.14 -29.87
CA VAL A 322 -6.48 8.83 -29.97
C VAL A 322 -5.96 7.93 -28.87
N HIS A 323 -6.86 7.22 -28.21
CA HIS A 323 -6.52 6.31 -27.15
C HIS A 323 -7.13 4.93 -27.40
N ILE A 324 -6.31 3.90 -27.25
CA ILE A 324 -6.66 2.50 -27.46
C ILE A 324 -6.74 1.83 -26.09
N PRO A 325 -7.95 1.48 -25.60
CA PRO A 325 -8.09 0.81 -24.31
C PRO A 325 -7.38 -0.56 -24.27
N THR A 326 -7.21 -1.06 -23.05
CA THR A 326 -6.72 -2.41 -22.73
C THR A 326 -7.43 -3.49 -23.56
N GLY A 327 -6.64 -4.35 -24.21
CA GLY A 327 -7.11 -5.46 -25.04
C GLY A 327 -6.08 -5.91 -26.08
N GLY A 328 -6.30 -7.11 -26.64
CA GLY A 328 -5.56 -7.64 -27.79
C GLY A 328 -6.37 -7.51 -29.08
N TYR A 329 -5.88 -6.73 -30.04
CA TYR A 329 -6.63 -6.35 -31.24
C TYR A 329 -5.88 -6.76 -32.52
N SER A 330 -6.55 -7.51 -33.40
CA SER A 330 -6.04 -7.77 -34.75
C SER A 330 -6.24 -6.57 -35.66
N PHE A 331 -5.28 -6.24 -36.53
CA PHE A 331 -5.39 -5.19 -37.56
C PHE A 331 -4.40 -5.40 -38.73
N ASP A 332 -4.55 -4.65 -39.82
CA ASP A 332 -3.77 -4.77 -41.06
C ASP A 332 -3.07 -3.46 -41.46
N GLY A 333 -2.85 -2.57 -40.50
CA GLY A 333 -1.99 -1.40 -40.61
C GLY A 333 -2.70 -0.06 -40.78
N VAL A 334 -2.27 0.96 -40.04
CA VAL A 334 -2.82 2.33 -40.08
C VAL A 334 -1.74 3.38 -40.34
N SER A 335 -2.16 4.53 -40.88
CA SER A 335 -1.31 5.69 -41.15
C SER A 335 -1.57 6.81 -40.14
N LEU A 336 -0.52 7.26 -39.45
CA LEU A 336 -0.59 8.38 -38.52
C LEU A 336 -0.39 9.71 -39.25
N ARG A 337 -1.13 10.74 -38.83
CA ARG A 337 -1.10 12.10 -39.40
C ARG A 337 -0.22 13.02 -38.55
N LYS A 338 0.21 14.16 -39.09
CA LYS A 338 0.87 15.21 -38.29
C LYS A 338 0.02 15.58 -37.07
N TYR A 339 0.65 15.76 -35.90
CA TYR A 339 0.00 15.99 -34.61
C TYR A 339 -0.87 14.85 -34.07
N THR A 340 -0.66 13.60 -34.52
CA THR A 340 -1.30 12.44 -33.85
C THR A 340 -0.60 12.13 -32.52
N TYR A 341 -1.40 12.00 -31.46
CA TYR A 341 -1.03 11.45 -30.16
C TYR A 341 -1.79 10.14 -29.99
N LEU A 342 -1.12 9.01 -30.21
CA LEU A 342 -1.69 7.67 -30.09
C LEU A 342 -1.20 7.01 -28.80
N THR A 343 -2.10 6.69 -27.87
CA THR A 343 -1.72 6.06 -26.59
C THR A 343 -2.50 4.78 -26.31
N GLY A 344 -1.86 3.82 -25.64
CA GLY A 344 -2.52 2.68 -25.01
C GLY A 344 -2.64 2.82 -23.48
N ASP A 345 -3.02 1.73 -22.82
CA ASP A 345 -3.03 1.58 -21.36
C ASP A 345 -1.74 0.92 -20.81
N GLY A 346 -0.74 0.68 -21.67
CA GLY A 346 0.56 0.11 -21.31
C GLY A 346 1.00 -1.06 -22.20
N ILE A 347 2.32 -1.29 -22.28
CA ILE A 347 2.97 -2.33 -23.11
C ILE A 347 2.54 -3.78 -22.83
N HIS A 348 1.77 -4.04 -21.78
CA HIS A 348 1.24 -5.37 -21.47
C HIS A 348 -0.29 -5.40 -21.43
N ASN A 349 -0.92 -4.24 -21.59
CA ASN A 349 -2.37 -4.04 -21.51
C ASN A 349 -2.98 -3.84 -22.90
N THR A 350 -2.31 -3.10 -23.79
CA THR A 350 -2.81 -2.79 -25.14
C THR A 350 -1.89 -3.41 -26.20
N SER A 351 -2.35 -4.48 -26.84
CA SER A 351 -1.60 -5.22 -27.87
C SER A 351 -2.26 -5.10 -29.25
N LEU A 352 -1.47 -4.74 -30.25
CA LEU A 352 -1.88 -4.55 -31.65
C LEU A 352 -1.20 -5.59 -32.56
N SER A 353 -1.94 -6.63 -32.92
CA SER A 353 -1.46 -7.75 -33.74
C SER A 353 -1.68 -7.51 -35.24
N VAL A 354 -0.59 -7.31 -35.99
CA VAL A 354 -0.61 -7.14 -37.45
C VAL A 354 -0.84 -8.50 -38.12
N THR A 355 -1.95 -8.71 -38.82
CA THR A 355 -2.36 -10.05 -39.32
C THR A 355 -1.90 -10.42 -40.73
N THR A 356 -1.56 -9.44 -41.56
CA THR A 356 -1.02 -9.63 -42.92
C THR A 356 0.43 -9.15 -42.97
N GLY A 357 1.16 -9.39 -44.07
CA GLY A 357 2.54 -8.91 -44.29
C GLY A 357 2.70 -7.39 -44.44
N ASN A 358 1.78 -6.60 -43.89
CA ASN A 358 1.75 -5.14 -43.92
C ASN A 358 2.64 -4.53 -42.82
N THR A 359 2.79 -3.21 -42.87
CA THR A 359 3.26 -2.40 -41.74
C THR A 359 2.12 -2.15 -40.76
N GLY A 360 2.37 -2.30 -39.46
CA GLY A 360 1.45 -1.91 -38.39
C GLY A 360 1.21 -0.40 -38.32
N LEU A 361 2.16 0.36 -37.78
CA LEU A 361 2.05 1.82 -37.72
C LEU A 361 2.91 2.47 -38.82
N LYS A 362 2.26 3.14 -39.77
CA LYS A 362 2.91 3.92 -40.83
C LYS A 362 2.94 5.38 -40.40
N ILE A 363 4.13 5.90 -40.12
CA ILE A 363 4.35 7.31 -39.85
C ILE A 363 4.95 7.89 -41.12
N TRP A 364 4.09 8.34 -42.03
CA TRP A 364 4.49 8.83 -43.35
C TRP A 364 4.20 10.33 -43.45
N GLY A 365 5.14 11.16 -42.98
CA GLY A 365 5.24 12.52 -43.46
C GLY A 365 5.65 12.52 -44.93
N CYS A 366 5.25 13.58 -45.64
CA CYS A 366 5.58 13.92 -47.03
C CYS A 366 6.87 13.31 -47.62
N THR A 367 6.79 12.84 -48.86
CA THR A 367 7.97 12.59 -49.72
C THR A 367 8.86 13.85 -49.79
N PRO A 368 10.20 13.73 -49.57
CA PRO A 368 11.15 14.84 -49.78
C PRO A 368 10.97 15.49 -51.16
N PRO A 369 11.09 16.83 -51.29
CA PRO A 369 11.89 17.75 -50.46
C PRO A 369 11.15 18.49 -49.34
N ALA A 370 9.81 18.43 -49.32
CA ALA A 370 9.00 19.43 -48.64
C ALA A 370 8.76 19.09 -47.16
N TRP A 371 9.71 19.42 -46.27
CA TRP A 371 9.62 19.24 -44.80
C TRP A 371 8.47 20.00 -44.10
N THR A 372 7.42 20.41 -44.80
CA THR A 372 6.26 21.13 -44.26
C THR A 372 5.30 20.21 -43.50
N ASP A 373 5.19 18.95 -43.93
CA ASP A 373 4.24 17.97 -43.38
C ASP A 373 4.95 16.82 -42.63
N SER A 374 6.10 17.10 -42.00
CA SER A 374 6.79 16.14 -41.14
C SER A 374 5.91 15.73 -39.95
N PHE A 375 5.94 14.45 -39.58
CA PHE A 375 5.24 13.97 -38.39
C PHE A 375 5.88 14.53 -37.12
N GLU A 376 5.16 15.45 -36.47
CA GLU A 376 5.37 15.95 -35.11
C GLU A 376 4.26 15.32 -34.24
N GLY A 377 4.56 14.38 -33.35
CA GLY A 377 3.53 13.62 -32.63
C GLY A 377 4.05 12.66 -31.57
N TYR A 378 3.15 11.92 -30.94
CA TYR A 378 3.45 10.96 -29.86
C TYR A 378 2.84 9.59 -30.17
N VAL A 379 3.59 8.52 -29.93
CA VAL A 379 3.08 7.15 -29.91
C VAL A 379 3.57 6.46 -28.64
N GLY A 380 2.68 5.90 -27.81
CA GLY A 380 3.18 5.24 -26.62
C GLY A 380 2.23 4.33 -25.87
N ASP A 381 2.83 3.54 -24.98
CA ASP A 381 2.15 2.63 -24.06
C ASP A 381 1.42 1.48 -24.80
N LEU A 382 2.11 0.93 -25.81
CA LEU A 382 1.59 -0.06 -26.77
C LEU A 382 2.54 -1.25 -26.96
N ASP A 383 1.95 -2.44 -27.06
CA ASP A 383 2.55 -3.59 -27.72
C ASP A 383 2.09 -3.69 -29.19
N ILE A 384 3.02 -4.04 -30.08
CA ILE A 384 2.82 -4.20 -31.50
C ILE A 384 3.43 -5.55 -31.89
N ALA A 385 2.56 -6.50 -32.25
CA ALA A 385 2.93 -7.86 -32.55
C ALA A 385 2.87 -8.14 -34.06
N GLY A 386 3.90 -8.76 -34.61
CA GLY A 386 4.02 -9.12 -36.01
C GLY A 386 3.69 -10.59 -36.31
N VAL A 387 3.44 -10.89 -37.59
CA VAL A 387 3.31 -12.26 -38.09
C VAL A 387 4.48 -12.70 -38.96
N ALA A 388 4.97 -13.90 -38.66
CA ALA A 388 5.90 -14.69 -39.46
C ALA A 388 7.17 -13.96 -39.96
N TYR A 389 7.64 -12.92 -39.25
CA TYR A 389 8.79 -12.10 -39.64
C TYR A 389 8.65 -11.46 -41.04
N THR A 390 7.42 -11.16 -41.48
CA THR A 390 7.13 -10.54 -42.79
C THR A 390 6.77 -9.05 -42.69
N THR A 391 6.31 -8.62 -41.52
CA THR A 391 5.72 -7.30 -41.23
C THR A 391 6.75 -6.25 -40.83
N ILE A 392 6.32 -4.98 -40.74
CA ILE A 392 7.05 -3.93 -40.03
C ILE A 392 6.19 -3.47 -38.85
N GLY A 393 6.74 -3.34 -37.64
CA GLY A 393 5.99 -2.85 -36.48
C GLY A 393 5.65 -1.37 -36.63
N ILE A 394 6.68 -0.52 -36.59
CA ILE A 394 6.57 0.92 -36.87
C ILE A 394 7.47 1.26 -38.07
N ASP A 395 6.89 1.83 -39.13
CA ASP A 395 7.62 2.36 -40.28
C ASP A 395 7.60 3.90 -40.26
N ILE A 396 8.73 4.50 -39.94
CA ILE A 396 8.90 5.96 -39.83
C ILE A 396 9.54 6.48 -41.12
N TYR A 397 8.85 7.42 -41.77
CA TYR A 397 9.26 8.10 -43.00
C TYR A 397 8.81 9.56 -42.91
N GLY A 398 9.74 10.51 -42.77
CA GLY A 398 9.39 11.94 -42.72
C GLY A 398 8.86 12.42 -41.36
N ALA A 399 9.61 12.23 -40.28
CA ALA A 399 9.27 12.71 -38.94
C ALA A 399 10.24 13.79 -38.45
N ASP A 400 9.76 14.81 -37.71
CA ASP A 400 10.58 15.78 -36.96
C ASP A 400 9.99 15.99 -35.57
N GLY A 401 10.81 15.87 -34.52
CA GLY A 401 10.38 16.13 -33.15
C GLY A 401 9.35 15.13 -32.60
N ALA A 402 9.31 13.91 -33.13
CA ALA A 402 8.37 12.88 -32.72
C ALA A 402 8.87 12.06 -31.53
N SER A 403 7.94 11.72 -30.63
CA SER A 403 8.22 10.99 -29.39
C SER A 403 7.56 9.62 -29.39
N PHE A 404 8.31 8.63 -28.92
CA PHE A 404 7.87 7.25 -28.73
C PHE A 404 8.12 6.88 -27.27
N HIS A 405 7.11 6.38 -26.56
CA HIS A 405 7.21 6.08 -25.13
C HIS A 405 6.70 4.68 -24.84
N ASN A 406 7.40 3.86 -24.05
CA ASN A 406 6.93 2.52 -23.67
C ASN A 406 6.35 1.74 -24.87
N ILE A 407 7.22 1.31 -25.78
CA ILE A 407 6.82 0.58 -26.99
C ILE A 407 7.40 -0.82 -26.92
N TRP A 408 6.56 -1.84 -27.11
CA TRP A 408 7.02 -3.19 -27.43
C TRP A 408 6.74 -3.46 -28.92
N CYS A 409 7.74 -3.93 -29.67
CA CYS A 409 7.56 -4.46 -31.02
C CYS A 409 8.20 -5.85 -31.11
N HIS A 410 7.42 -6.86 -31.52
CA HIS A 410 7.93 -8.23 -31.61
C HIS A 410 7.44 -9.03 -32.81
N THR A 411 8.21 -10.03 -33.25
CA THR A 411 7.83 -10.97 -34.33
C THR A 411 7.68 -10.34 -35.73
N HIS A 412 8.22 -9.13 -35.92
CA HIS A 412 8.28 -8.44 -37.22
C HIS A 412 9.54 -8.81 -38.04
N ASN A 413 9.54 -8.46 -39.33
CA ASN A 413 10.78 -8.38 -40.12
C ASN A 413 11.65 -7.22 -39.61
N TYR A 414 11.03 -6.07 -39.35
CA TYR A 414 11.64 -4.91 -38.75
C TYR A 414 10.73 -4.43 -37.61
N GLY A 415 11.21 -4.42 -36.36
CA GLY A 415 10.42 -3.93 -35.22
C GLY A 415 10.11 -2.44 -35.41
N ILE A 416 11.17 -1.63 -35.53
CA ILE A 416 11.09 -0.24 -35.97
C ILE A 416 12.00 -0.08 -37.20
N LYS A 417 11.44 0.39 -38.33
CA LYS A 417 12.20 0.82 -39.52
C LYS A 417 12.07 2.33 -39.66
N ALA A 418 13.17 3.07 -39.75
CA ALA A 418 13.14 4.53 -39.88
C ALA A 418 13.95 5.06 -41.07
N ARG A 419 13.40 6.05 -41.75
CA ARG A 419 13.92 6.74 -42.95
C ARG A 419 13.52 8.21 -42.85
N THR A 420 14.34 9.12 -43.37
CA THR A 420 13.98 10.55 -43.50
C THR A 420 13.52 11.19 -42.18
N THR A 421 14.32 11.10 -41.11
CA THR A 421 13.90 11.57 -39.76
C THR A 421 14.83 12.63 -39.18
N LEU A 422 14.24 13.56 -38.42
CA LEU A 422 14.90 14.57 -37.60
C LEU A 422 14.38 14.44 -36.15
N LYS A 423 15.26 14.63 -35.15
CA LYS A 423 14.91 14.68 -33.71
C LYS A 423 13.88 13.63 -33.25
N LEU A 424 14.27 12.37 -33.09
CA LEU A 424 13.40 11.36 -32.46
C LEU A 424 13.75 11.16 -30.99
N ALA A 425 12.72 11.14 -30.14
CA ALA A 425 12.83 10.81 -28.72
C ALA A 425 12.17 9.46 -28.44
N PHE A 426 12.89 8.57 -27.78
CA PHE A 426 12.47 7.22 -27.40
C PHE A 426 12.58 7.10 -25.87
N THR A 427 11.49 7.36 -25.16
CA THR A 427 11.50 7.49 -23.70
C THR A 427 10.88 6.28 -22.99
N GLY A 428 11.20 6.11 -21.70
CA GLY A 428 10.80 4.91 -20.98
C GLY A 428 11.43 3.64 -21.57
N VAL A 429 10.67 2.56 -21.67
CA VAL A 429 11.18 1.25 -22.13
C VAL A 429 10.82 1.00 -23.60
N ILE A 430 11.81 0.99 -24.49
CA ILE A 430 11.64 0.54 -25.87
C ILE A 430 12.13 -0.90 -25.99
N ARG A 431 11.20 -1.83 -26.19
CA ARG A 431 11.44 -3.26 -26.22
C ARG A 431 11.28 -3.82 -27.63
N LEU A 432 12.35 -4.33 -28.22
CA LEU A 432 12.40 -4.82 -29.59
C LEU A 432 12.82 -6.29 -29.57
N ASP A 433 11.85 -7.19 -29.39
CA ASP A 433 12.10 -8.59 -29.07
C ASP A 433 11.74 -9.52 -30.24
N GLY A 434 12.58 -10.51 -30.53
CA GLY A 434 12.21 -11.61 -31.43
C GLY A 434 11.74 -11.15 -32.82
N ASN A 435 12.33 -10.09 -33.38
CA ASN A 435 12.15 -9.66 -34.77
C ASN A 435 13.28 -10.24 -35.65
N ASN A 436 13.22 -10.10 -36.98
CA ASN A 436 14.43 -10.31 -37.79
C ASN A 436 15.47 -9.22 -37.45
N VAL A 437 15.06 -7.96 -37.51
CA VAL A 437 15.84 -6.80 -37.07
C VAL A 437 15.02 -6.01 -36.06
N GLY A 438 15.60 -5.69 -34.89
CA GLY A 438 14.91 -4.88 -33.88
C GLY A 438 14.68 -3.45 -34.37
N LEU A 439 15.75 -2.67 -34.51
CA LEU A 439 15.77 -1.32 -35.07
C LEU A 439 16.55 -1.30 -36.39
N LYS A 440 15.94 -0.84 -37.49
CA LYS A 440 16.59 -0.66 -38.81
C LYS A 440 16.53 0.78 -39.27
N ILE A 441 17.69 1.30 -39.65
CA ILE A 441 17.84 2.46 -40.50
C ILE A 441 18.60 1.99 -41.75
N PRO A 442 18.05 2.12 -42.97
CA PRO A 442 18.66 1.55 -44.17
C PRO A 442 19.85 2.39 -44.69
N ALA A 443 20.67 1.76 -45.53
CA ALA A 443 21.77 2.42 -46.25
C ALA A 443 21.23 3.39 -47.33
N TYR A 444 22.06 4.36 -47.72
CA TYR A 444 21.77 5.22 -48.87
C TYR A 444 21.68 4.47 -50.22
N ALA A 445 22.42 3.37 -50.38
CA ALA A 445 22.80 2.87 -51.71
C ALA A 445 21.85 1.85 -52.37
N ASN A 446 20.83 1.34 -51.66
CA ASN A 446 20.10 0.14 -52.10
C ASN A 446 18.59 0.06 -51.75
N ASP A 447 17.98 1.14 -51.25
CA ASP A 447 16.52 1.30 -51.24
C ASP A 447 16.14 2.15 -52.50
N ALA A 448 15.24 1.65 -53.35
CA ALA A 448 15.01 2.22 -54.70
C ALA A 448 14.51 3.68 -54.69
N ASP A 449 13.94 4.11 -53.56
CA ASP A 449 13.37 5.45 -53.35
C ASP A 449 14.37 6.46 -52.73
N ALA A 450 15.62 6.06 -52.46
CA ALA A 450 16.58 6.87 -51.69
C ALA A 450 17.35 7.95 -52.49
N LEU A 451 17.16 8.04 -53.81
CA LEU A 451 18.15 8.57 -54.76
C LEU A 451 18.47 10.08 -54.73
N THR A 452 17.86 10.91 -53.88
CA THR A 452 18.22 12.34 -53.83
C THR A 452 18.29 13.04 -52.47
N GLN A 453 17.49 12.70 -51.43
CA GLN A 453 17.37 13.59 -50.25
C GLN A 453 17.12 12.88 -48.91
N ASN A 454 18.18 12.59 -48.15
CA ASN A 454 18.07 12.03 -46.80
C ASN A 454 18.98 12.73 -45.78
N LEU A 455 18.47 13.79 -45.13
CA LEU A 455 19.08 14.47 -43.98
C LEU A 455 18.75 13.74 -42.66
N CYS A 456 19.06 12.45 -42.59
CA CYS A 456 18.63 11.62 -41.46
C CYS A 456 19.45 11.87 -40.18
N ALA A 457 18.75 11.77 -39.04
CA ALA A 457 19.28 11.51 -37.70
C ALA A 457 20.23 12.56 -37.08
N ASN A 458 19.94 13.86 -37.20
CA ASN A 458 20.72 14.89 -36.49
C ASN A 458 20.63 14.83 -34.95
N LEU A 459 19.66 14.14 -34.36
CA LEU A 459 19.60 13.81 -32.93
C LEU A 459 18.59 12.69 -32.68
N TRP A 460 19.01 11.57 -32.09
CA TRP A 460 18.15 10.49 -31.61
C TRP A 460 18.51 10.19 -30.15
N THR A 461 17.50 10.12 -29.26
CA THR A 461 17.70 9.87 -27.83
C THR A 461 16.88 8.68 -27.34
N PHE A 462 17.50 7.74 -26.61
CA PHE A 462 16.81 6.60 -25.97
C PHE A 462 17.03 6.60 -24.46
N ASP A 463 15.98 6.40 -23.67
CA ASP A 463 16.10 6.17 -22.22
C ASP A 463 16.56 4.74 -21.92
N LEU A 464 15.77 3.75 -22.31
CA LEU A 464 16.13 2.33 -22.17
C LEU A 464 15.79 1.57 -23.45
N LEU A 465 16.83 1.11 -24.15
CA LEU A 465 16.68 0.22 -25.31
C LEU A 465 16.89 -1.23 -24.88
N ASN A 466 15.85 -2.04 -25.04
CA ASN A 466 15.83 -3.45 -24.66
C ASN A 466 15.69 -4.30 -25.93
N VAL A 467 16.70 -5.12 -26.24
CA VAL A 467 16.79 -5.89 -27.50
C VAL A 467 17.06 -7.36 -27.21
N ARG A 468 16.04 -8.22 -27.34
CA ARG A 468 16.13 -9.65 -27.01
C ARG A 468 15.76 -10.52 -28.20
N GLY A 469 16.34 -11.71 -28.31
CA GLY A 469 15.85 -12.76 -29.23
C GLY A 469 15.84 -12.46 -30.75
N ASN A 470 16.30 -11.30 -31.22
CA ASN A 470 16.25 -10.94 -32.65
C ASN A 470 17.13 -11.87 -33.51
N ILE A 471 16.71 -12.18 -34.74
CA ILE A 471 17.32 -13.23 -35.58
C ILE A 471 18.57 -12.75 -36.33
N LYS A 472 18.51 -11.57 -36.98
CA LYS A 472 19.65 -10.98 -37.70
C LYS A 472 20.49 -10.08 -36.80
N CYS A 473 19.86 -9.07 -36.18
CA CYS A 473 20.52 -8.13 -35.27
C CYS A 473 19.51 -7.33 -34.42
N GLY A 474 19.98 -6.84 -33.27
CA GLY A 474 19.22 -5.87 -32.47
C GLY A 474 19.10 -4.50 -33.14
N VAL A 475 20.21 -3.97 -33.69
CA VAL A 475 20.27 -2.59 -34.24
C VAL A 475 21.07 -2.54 -35.54
N SER A 476 20.50 -2.00 -36.62
CA SER A 476 21.19 -1.76 -37.89
C SER A 476 21.10 -0.28 -38.28
N LEU A 477 22.27 0.37 -38.38
CA LEU A 477 22.43 1.82 -38.60
C LEU A 477 23.05 2.08 -39.98
N GLY A 478 22.21 2.43 -40.94
CA GLY A 478 22.63 2.63 -42.32
C GLY A 478 23.25 3.99 -42.65
N MET A 479 23.29 4.95 -41.73
CA MET A 479 23.61 6.35 -42.05
C MET A 479 24.07 7.18 -40.84
N ALA A 480 24.59 8.36 -41.16
CA ALA A 480 25.13 9.34 -40.22
C ALA A 480 24.09 9.85 -39.21
N GLY A 481 24.53 10.14 -37.98
CA GLY A 481 23.68 10.82 -36.99
C GLY A 481 24.37 11.09 -35.66
N PHE A 482 23.66 11.81 -34.78
CA PHE A 482 23.98 11.93 -33.35
C PHE A 482 23.07 11.00 -32.55
N TRP A 483 23.69 10.09 -31.82
CA TRP A 483 22.98 9.06 -31.04
C TRP A 483 23.34 9.20 -29.57
N ASN A 484 22.32 9.28 -28.72
CA ASN A 484 22.49 9.17 -27.27
C ASN A 484 21.55 8.09 -26.73
N ILE A 485 22.09 7.02 -26.16
CA ILE A 485 21.32 5.93 -25.56
C ILE A 485 21.72 5.85 -24.09
N ASN A 486 20.81 6.17 -23.16
CA ASN A 486 21.13 6.24 -21.74
C ASN A 486 21.45 4.85 -21.15
N ALA A 487 20.80 3.78 -21.61
CA ALA A 487 21.16 2.39 -21.28
C ALA A 487 20.67 1.37 -22.33
N ILE A 488 21.36 0.23 -22.43
CA ILE A 488 20.94 -0.91 -23.28
C ILE A 488 20.92 -2.21 -22.47
N LEU A 489 19.80 -2.95 -22.57
CA LEU A 489 19.66 -4.31 -22.06
C LEU A 489 19.67 -5.31 -23.22
N GLY A 490 20.60 -6.27 -23.18
CA GLY A 490 20.69 -7.37 -24.12
C GLY A 490 20.55 -8.72 -23.43
N GLU A 491 19.49 -9.47 -23.75
CA GLU A 491 19.25 -10.81 -23.22
C GLU A 491 19.16 -11.86 -24.34
N ASN A 492 19.82 -12.99 -24.11
CA ASN A 492 19.61 -14.25 -24.84
C ASN A 492 19.78 -14.22 -26.37
N ASN A 493 20.36 -13.18 -26.99
CA ASN A 493 20.82 -13.21 -28.40
C ASN A 493 21.75 -12.04 -28.78
N LYS A 494 22.26 -12.10 -30.02
CA LYS A 494 23.17 -11.16 -30.68
C LYS A 494 22.69 -9.70 -30.68
N VAL A 495 23.27 -8.86 -29.83
CA VAL A 495 23.19 -7.40 -30.01
C VAL A 495 24.32 -6.97 -30.94
N ILE A 496 24.03 -7.10 -32.23
CA ILE A 496 24.90 -6.58 -33.29
C ILE A 496 24.46 -5.17 -33.65
N PHE A 497 25.43 -4.26 -33.69
CA PHE A 497 25.32 -2.94 -34.32
C PHE A 497 25.99 -2.98 -35.69
N TYR A 498 25.24 -2.72 -36.75
CA TYR A 498 25.81 -2.50 -38.08
C TYR A 498 25.91 -1.01 -38.39
N ALA A 499 27.06 -0.56 -38.92
CA ALA A 499 27.27 0.83 -39.33
C ALA A 499 27.81 0.93 -40.76
N LEU A 500 27.06 1.59 -41.65
CA LEU A 500 27.37 1.66 -43.09
C LEU A 500 28.03 2.99 -43.54
N HIS A 501 27.79 4.10 -42.86
CA HIS A 501 28.31 5.42 -43.24
C HIS A 501 28.67 6.26 -41.99
N GLN A 502 29.17 7.48 -42.19
CA GLN A 502 29.76 8.39 -41.18
C GLN A 502 28.88 8.69 -39.95
N ILE A 503 28.91 7.88 -38.89
CA ILE A 503 28.31 8.23 -37.59
C ILE A 503 29.11 9.39 -36.99
N ASN A 504 28.47 10.54 -36.72
CA ASN A 504 29.16 11.74 -36.25
C ASN A 504 29.60 11.58 -34.79
N ASN A 505 28.66 11.24 -33.91
CA ASN A 505 28.88 10.91 -32.50
C ASN A 505 27.88 9.83 -32.08
N PHE A 506 28.35 8.77 -31.43
CA PHE A 506 27.51 7.80 -30.74
C PHE A 506 27.93 7.75 -29.27
N THR A 507 27.00 8.07 -28.37
CA THR A 507 27.16 7.88 -26.92
C THR A 507 26.16 6.84 -26.44
N CYS A 508 26.66 5.82 -25.74
CA CYS A 508 25.86 4.83 -25.06
C CYS A 508 26.29 4.79 -23.59
N GLY A 509 25.34 4.92 -22.69
CA GLY A 509 25.53 4.64 -21.27
C GLY A 509 25.61 3.13 -21.00
N PRO A 510 25.31 2.69 -19.76
CA PRO A 510 25.49 1.32 -19.31
C PRO A 510 24.96 0.24 -20.24
N LEU A 511 25.82 -0.75 -20.49
CA LEU A 511 25.55 -1.92 -21.31
C LEU A 511 25.42 -3.14 -20.41
N TYR A 512 24.24 -3.75 -20.32
CA TYR A 512 24.00 -4.92 -19.46
C TYR A 512 23.71 -6.18 -20.27
N GLN A 513 24.39 -7.28 -19.92
CA GLN A 513 24.17 -8.61 -20.46
C GLN A 513 23.82 -9.60 -19.33
N GLU A 514 22.59 -10.13 -19.32
CA GLU A 514 22.16 -11.05 -18.25
C GLU A 514 22.49 -12.54 -18.54
N THR A 515 22.45 -12.98 -19.80
CA THR A 515 22.72 -14.40 -20.15
C THR A 515 23.22 -14.54 -21.59
N ALA A 516 24.27 -15.34 -21.79
CA ALA A 516 24.80 -15.70 -23.10
C ALA A 516 24.15 -17.00 -23.62
N LYS A 517 23.60 -16.97 -24.84
CA LYS A 517 23.10 -18.18 -25.51
C LYS A 517 24.27 -18.93 -26.15
N THR A 518 24.56 -20.14 -25.70
CA THR A 518 25.59 -20.99 -26.28
C THR A 518 25.10 -21.62 -27.60
N GLY A 519 25.91 -21.54 -28.67
CA GLY A 519 25.74 -22.36 -29.88
C GLY A 519 25.25 -21.67 -31.17
N GLU A 520 25.00 -20.36 -31.20
CA GLU A 520 24.64 -19.65 -32.44
C GLU A 520 25.78 -18.76 -32.97
N ASN A 521 26.44 -19.23 -34.04
CA ASN A 521 27.48 -18.51 -34.75
C ASN A 521 26.97 -17.21 -35.39
N ASP A 522 27.79 -16.16 -35.39
CA ASP A 522 27.59 -14.95 -36.18
C ASP A 522 27.90 -15.16 -37.68
N ARG A 523 27.86 -14.09 -38.48
CA ARG A 523 28.13 -14.15 -39.92
C ARG A 523 29.58 -14.54 -40.29
N PHE A 524 30.47 -14.66 -39.30
CA PHE A 524 31.86 -15.09 -39.45
C PHE A 524 32.10 -16.50 -38.87
N GLY A 525 31.06 -17.16 -38.36
CA GLY A 525 31.18 -18.51 -37.79
C GLY A 525 31.51 -18.55 -36.30
N VAL A 526 31.39 -17.44 -35.57
CA VAL A 526 31.80 -17.33 -34.15
C VAL A 526 30.64 -16.82 -33.29
N ALA A 527 30.36 -17.45 -32.15
CA ALA A 527 29.28 -17.04 -31.25
C ALA A 527 29.67 -15.77 -30.44
N ARG A 528 29.44 -14.59 -31.02
CA ARG A 528 29.68 -13.27 -30.40
C ARG A 528 28.37 -12.66 -29.90
N PRO A 529 28.12 -12.53 -28.58
CA PRO A 529 26.86 -12.00 -28.05
C PRO A 529 26.71 -10.48 -28.27
N TRP A 530 27.82 -9.75 -28.27
CA TRP A 530 27.87 -8.32 -28.58
C TRP A 530 28.92 -8.06 -29.66
N ALA A 531 28.53 -7.39 -30.74
CA ALA A 531 29.47 -6.97 -31.76
C ALA A 531 29.07 -5.66 -32.43
N PHE A 532 30.04 -4.77 -32.63
CA PHE A 532 29.89 -3.57 -33.45
C PHE A 532 30.68 -3.77 -34.75
N TYR A 533 29.95 -3.85 -35.86
CA TYR A 533 30.49 -4.16 -37.19
C TYR A 533 30.31 -2.98 -38.14
N MET A 534 31.41 -2.41 -38.62
CA MET A 534 31.35 -1.38 -39.67
C MET A 534 31.60 -1.96 -41.06
N GLY A 535 31.05 -1.27 -42.08
CA GLY A 535 31.34 -1.49 -43.49
C GLY A 535 30.49 -2.55 -44.19
N LYS A 536 29.73 -3.39 -43.46
CA LYS A 536 28.64 -4.21 -44.03
C LYS A 536 27.47 -4.40 -43.07
N ASP A 537 26.24 -4.27 -43.56
CA ASP A 537 25.01 -4.50 -42.77
C ASP A 537 24.55 -5.96 -42.71
N GLU A 538 23.35 -6.20 -42.15
CA GLU A 538 22.75 -7.52 -41.99
C GLU A 538 22.28 -8.15 -43.32
N ASP A 539 22.09 -7.33 -44.35
CA ASP A 539 21.73 -7.76 -45.70
C ASP A 539 22.96 -7.85 -46.63
N GLY A 540 24.17 -7.55 -46.10
CA GLY A 540 25.45 -7.69 -46.78
C GLY A 540 25.86 -6.48 -47.62
N ASN A 541 25.10 -5.38 -47.59
CA ASN A 541 25.38 -4.15 -48.34
C ASN A 541 26.68 -3.52 -47.83
N THR A 542 27.53 -3.00 -48.71
CA THR A 542 28.81 -2.39 -48.33
C THR A 542 28.73 -0.89 -48.07
N GLY A 543 29.31 -0.46 -46.96
CA GLY A 543 29.40 0.93 -46.53
C GLY A 543 30.73 1.62 -46.86
N THR A 544 30.79 2.94 -46.69
CA THR A 544 32.02 3.73 -46.85
C THR A 544 32.81 3.81 -45.54
N THR A 545 34.12 3.57 -45.58
CA THR A 545 35.01 3.79 -44.42
C THR A 545 35.17 5.28 -44.08
N GLY A 546 35.37 5.59 -42.80
CA GLY A 546 35.45 6.94 -42.26
C GLY A 546 36.09 6.96 -40.86
N SER A 547 36.17 8.14 -40.25
CA SER A 547 36.62 8.33 -38.86
C SER A 547 35.42 8.68 -37.98
N TYR A 548 35.36 8.13 -36.76
CA TYR A 548 34.17 8.19 -35.91
C TYR A 548 34.54 8.64 -34.48
N LEU A 549 33.55 8.98 -33.65
CA LEU A 549 33.67 8.98 -32.19
C LEU A 549 32.55 8.11 -31.61
N VAL A 550 32.94 7.01 -30.97
CA VAL A 550 32.03 6.06 -30.33
C VAL A 550 32.41 5.97 -28.86
N GLU A 551 31.55 6.46 -27.97
CA GLU A 551 31.75 6.40 -26.51
C GLU A 551 30.76 5.41 -25.88
N PHE A 552 31.29 4.45 -25.12
CA PHE A 552 30.52 3.53 -24.27
C PHE A 552 30.87 3.78 -22.80
N GLU A 553 29.89 4.09 -21.96
CA GLU A 553 30.04 4.21 -20.51
C GLU A 553 29.61 2.91 -19.82
N ASN A 554 30.53 2.27 -19.09
CA ASN A 554 30.31 1.07 -18.28
C ASN A 554 29.69 -0.13 -19.02
N VAL A 555 30.55 -0.91 -19.68
CA VAL A 555 30.18 -2.22 -20.26
C VAL A 555 30.24 -3.32 -19.19
N TYR A 556 29.10 -3.95 -18.87
CA TYR A 556 28.99 -5.05 -17.91
C TYR A 556 28.74 -6.40 -18.61
N THR A 557 29.76 -7.26 -18.63
CA THR A 557 29.67 -8.65 -19.14
C THR A 557 29.60 -9.67 -18.00
N TYR A 558 28.66 -10.61 -18.05
CA TYR A 558 28.59 -11.71 -17.10
C TYR A 558 29.76 -12.69 -17.27
N SER A 559 30.21 -13.32 -16.18
CA SER A 559 31.42 -14.15 -16.19
C SER A 559 31.24 -15.47 -16.97
N GLY A 560 32.28 -15.87 -17.71
CA GLY A 560 32.34 -17.16 -18.41
C GLY A 560 32.10 -17.15 -19.92
N SER A 561 31.79 -16.00 -20.55
CA SER A 561 31.73 -15.87 -22.01
C SER A 561 32.00 -14.43 -22.45
N SER A 562 33.26 -14.10 -22.72
CA SER A 562 33.66 -12.78 -23.20
C SER A 562 33.94 -12.77 -24.70
N CYS A 563 33.37 -11.79 -25.40
CA CYS A 563 34.08 -10.92 -26.33
C CYS A 563 33.12 -9.83 -26.82
N PHE A 564 33.28 -8.60 -26.29
CA PHE A 564 32.68 -7.42 -26.91
C PHE A 564 33.50 -7.09 -28.14
N HIS A 565 32.99 -7.44 -29.33
CA HIS A 565 33.77 -7.43 -30.56
C HIS A 565 33.63 -6.12 -31.34
N LEU A 566 34.76 -5.51 -31.71
CA LEU A 566 34.84 -4.26 -32.44
C LEU A 566 35.62 -4.44 -33.75
N ALA A 567 34.93 -4.32 -34.89
CA ALA A 567 35.54 -4.50 -36.21
C ALA A 567 35.30 -3.31 -37.16
N ASN A 568 36.40 -2.85 -37.77
CA ASN A 568 36.49 -1.73 -38.71
C ASN A 568 36.08 -0.35 -38.13
N ILE A 569 36.25 -0.15 -36.82
CA ILE A 569 35.91 1.11 -36.12
C ILE A 569 37.18 1.93 -35.83
N TYR A 570 37.03 3.25 -35.89
CA TYR A 570 38.07 4.25 -35.63
C TYR A 570 37.62 5.16 -34.48
N ASN A 571 38.54 5.48 -33.55
CA ASN A 571 38.34 6.28 -32.33
C ASN A 571 37.15 5.85 -31.44
N VAL A 572 37.29 4.66 -30.85
CA VAL A 572 36.41 4.18 -29.77
C VAL A 572 37.00 4.57 -28.41
N LYS A 573 36.11 4.95 -27.49
CA LYS A 573 36.38 5.22 -26.08
C LYS A 573 35.43 4.36 -25.25
N ILE A 574 35.99 3.57 -24.34
CA ILE A 574 35.23 2.63 -23.51
C ILE A 574 35.62 2.88 -22.06
N TRP A 575 34.62 3.10 -21.21
CA TRP A 575 34.76 3.09 -19.77
C TRP A 575 34.32 1.72 -19.24
N THR A 576 35.10 1.12 -18.36
CA THR A 576 34.76 -0.14 -17.69
C THR A 576 34.96 0.01 -16.19
N GLU A 577 34.00 -0.51 -15.42
CA GLU A 577 34.19 -0.75 -13.99
C GLU A 577 34.88 -2.11 -13.78
N SER A 578 35.63 -2.25 -12.70
CA SER A 578 36.58 -3.35 -12.51
C SER A 578 35.89 -4.72 -12.38
N GLY A 579 35.75 -5.41 -13.52
CA GLY A 579 35.27 -6.79 -13.65
C GLY A 579 35.90 -7.45 -14.88
N ARG A 580 36.05 -8.78 -14.88
CA ARG A 580 36.75 -9.52 -15.94
C ARG A 580 35.86 -9.64 -17.21
N GLY A 581 36.12 -8.79 -18.20
CA GLY A 581 35.54 -8.88 -19.54
C GLY A 581 36.60 -8.65 -20.61
N GLU A 582 36.64 -9.48 -21.65
CA GLU A 582 37.56 -9.35 -22.79
C GLU A 582 36.94 -8.48 -23.90
N ILE A 583 37.73 -7.54 -24.43
CA ILE A 583 37.37 -6.68 -25.57
C ILE A 583 38.24 -7.10 -26.75
N GLU A 584 37.61 -7.51 -27.86
CA GLU A 584 38.30 -7.97 -29.07
C GLU A 584 38.26 -6.86 -30.14
N ILE A 585 39.43 -6.44 -30.65
CA ILE A 585 39.54 -5.36 -31.64
C ILE A 585 40.17 -5.90 -32.94
N GLY A 586 39.34 -6.04 -33.98
CA GLY A 586 39.75 -6.46 -35.34
C GLY A 586 40.07 -7.96 -35.51
N ASP A 587 40.36 -8.37 -36.75
CA ASP A 587 40.60 -9.76 -37.16
C ASP A 587 41.98 -10.33 -36.72
N GLY A 588 42.52 -9.88 -35.58
CA GLY A 588 43.87 -10.22 -35.12
C GLY A 588 43.99 -10.14 -33.60
N VAL A 589 43.73 -11.28 -32.94
CA VAL A 589 43.70 -11.47 -31.48
C VAL A 589 44.84 -10.75 -30.73
N ARG A 590 44.48 -9.92 -29.75
CA ARG A 590 45.35 -9.55 -28.61
C ARG A 590 44.54 -9.52 -27.32
N TYR A 591 44.95 -10.36 -26.38
CA TYR A 591 44.41 -10.39 -25.02
C TYR A 591 44.78 -9.11 -24.24
N VAL A 592 43.90 -8.68 -23.35
CA VAL A 592 44.17 -7.65 -22.34
C VAL A 592 43.79 -8.21 -20.97
N GLU A 593 44.72 -8.93 -20.34
CA GLU A 593 44.60 -9.23 -18.91
C GLU A 593 44.89 -7.98 -18.10
N SER A 594 44.06 -7.71 -17.09
CA SER A 594 44.18 -6.54 -16.24
C SER A 594 45.40 -6.65 -15.32
N ASN A 595 46.50 -5.99 -15.68
CA ASN A 595 47.28 -5.12 -14.77
C ASN A 595 48.41 -4.40 -15.52
N SER A 596 48.21 -3.09 -15.77
CA SER A 596 49.08 -2.19 -16.56
C SER A 596 48.95 -2.29 -18.08
N ILE A 597 49.46 -1.25 -18.76
CA ILE A 597 49.77 -1.11 -20.20
C ILE A 597 48.67 -0.40 -21.03
N GLY A 598 49.09 0.68 -21.70
CA GLY A 598 48.35 1.31 -22.79
C GLY A 598 48.70 0.67 -24.13
N ILE A 599 47.75 0.68 -25.06
CA ILE A 599 47.84 0.00 -26.36
C ILE A 599 48.22 1.03 -27.44
N ASP A 600 49.11 0.64 -28.35
CA ASP A 600 49.48 1.40 -29.55
C ASP A 600 49.34 0.53 -30.81
N LEU A 601 49.02 1.21 -31.93
CA LEU A 601 48.88 0.73 -33.31
C LEU A 601 47.63 -0.14 -33.61
N MET A 602 46.78 0.14 -34.60
CA MET A 602 46.76 1.22 -35.61
C MET A 602 45.43 2.00 -35.57
N SER A 603 45.52 3.33 -35.65
CA SER A 603 44.43 4.31 -35.41
C SER A 603 43.98 4.43 -33.95
N GLN A 604 43.43 5.60 -33.60
CA GLN A 604 43.46 6.16 -32.25
C GLN A 604 42.35 5.61 -31.32
N VAL A 605 42.48 4.39 -30.83
CA VAL A 605 41.63 3.90 -29.71
C VAL A 605 42.15 4.49 -28.39
N GLN A 606 41.32 5.25 -27.68
CA GLN A 606 41.70 5.87 -26.40
C GLN A 606 40.95 5.22 -25.24
N VAL A 607 41.57 4.19 -24.63
CA VAL A 607 41.08 3.61 -23.38
C VAL A 607 41.45 4.53 -22.22
N ILE A 608 40.46 5.11 -21.54
CA ILE A 608 40.66 5.99 -20.40
C ILE A 608 40.21 5.27 -19.13
N ASN A 609 41.16 4.90 -18.28
CA ASN A 609 40.87 4.37 -16.95
C ASN A 609 41.11 5.48 -15.91
N THR A 610 40.06 5.95 -15.24
CA THR A 610 40.18 7.01 -14.23
C THR A 610 39.44 6.71 -12.93
N ARG A 611 40.18 6.26 -11.92
CA ARG A 611 40.09 6.83 -10.58
C ARG A 611 41.37 6.62 -9.76
N ASN A 612 42.41 7.39 -10.09
CA ASN A 612 43.53 7.65 -9.17
C ASN A 612 44.21 8.97 -9.54
N ILE A 613 43.80 10.06 -8.88
CA ILE A 613 44.49 11.35 -8.92
C ILE A 613 45.21 11.53 -7.58
N SER A 614 46.49 11.22 -7.54
CA SER A 614 47.41 11.79 -6.54
C SER A 614 48.71 12.19 -7.23
N GLN A 615 49.27 13.32 -6.80
CA GLN A 615 50.34 14.00 -7.52
C GLN A 615 51.71 13.41 -7.19
N GLY A 616 52.56 13.22 -8.20
CA GLY A 616 53.91 12.65 -8.06
C GLY A 616 54.83 13.00 -9.21
N ILE A 617 55.14 14.29 -9.38
CA ILE A 617 56.11 14.77 -10.38
C ILE A 617 57.51 14.24 -10.03
N TYR A 618 58.19 13.51 -10.94
CA TYR A 618 59.65 13.65 -11.12
C TYR A 618 60.15 13.16 -12.49
N ARG A 619 61.25 13.76 -12.96
CA ARG A 619 61.84 13.58 -14.31
C ARG A 619 62.97 12.53 -14.34
N LYS A 620 62.96 11.70 -15.39
CA LYS A 620 64.05 11.42 -16.35
C LYS A 620 65.49 11.06 -15.85
N HIS A 621 66.06 10.02 -16.49
CA HIS A 621 67.50 9.70 -16.77
C HIS A 621 68.24 8.52 -16.07
N THR A 622 68.53 7.50 -16.91
CA THR A 622 69.78 6.70 -17.07
C THR A 622 70.43 5.88 -15.93
N ALA A 623 70.41 4.56 -16.15
CA ALA A 623 71.36 3.48 -15.82
C ALA A 623 72.69 3.76 -15.07
N ASN A 624 73.01 2.90 -14.08
CA ASN A 624 74.14 1.94 -14.19
C ASN A 624 74.14 0.83 -13.11
N LEU A 625 74.92 -0.24 -13.34
CA LEU A 625 75.10 -1.40 -12.45
C LEU A 625 76.08 -1.12 -11.29
N ILE A 626 75.90 -1.80 -10.14
CA ILE A 626 76.85 -2.74 -9.48
C ILE A 626 76.32 -3.16 -8.08
N SER A 627 76.88 -4.22 -7.49
CA SER A 627 76.23 -5.22 -6.64
C SER A 627 76.57 -5.24 -5.12
N ASN A 628 75.64 -5.84 -4.35
CA ASN A 628 75.80 -6.68 -3.13
C ASN A 628 75.96 -6.06 -1.72
N GLY A 629 75.02 -6.43 -0.82
CA GLY A 629 75.35 -6.98 0.51
C GLY A 629 74.43 -6.66 1.71
N ASN A 630 73.49 -7.56 2.05
CA ASN A 630 72.84 -7.83 3.37
C ASN A 630 72.21 -6.64 4.15
N PHE A 631 71.03 -6.68 4.79
CA PHE A 631 70.07 -7.69 5.31
C PHE A 631 68.68 -6.98 5.43
N ALA A 632 67.48 -7.55 5.69
CA ALA A 632 67.00 -8.91 6.00
C ALA A 632 65.55 -9.13 5.44
N TYR A 633 64.65 -9.74 6.21
CA TYR A 633 63.25 -10.16 5.91
C TYR A 633 62.37 -10.04 7.19
N PRO A 634 61.04 -10.36 7.19
CA PRO A 634 60.04 -10.59 6.11
C PRO A 634 58.80 -9.64 6.26
N GLY A 635 57.70 -9.66 5.48
CA GLY A 635 57.17 -10.46 4.34
C GLY A 635 55.62 -10.50 4.42
N ILE A 636 54.80 -11.05 3.50
CA ILE A 636 54.90 -11.34 2.05
C ILE A 636 53.47 -11.70 1.52
N PRO A 637 53.18 -11.65 0.20
CA PRO A 637 51.82 -11.79 -0.38
C PRO A 637 51.56 -13.14 -1.11
N ALA A 638 50.35 -13.31 -1.66
CA ALA A 638 49.99 -14.27 -2.73
C ALA A 638 48.75 -13.70 -3.50
N MET A 639 48.57 -13.70 -4.83
CA MET A 639 48.93 -14.58 -5.96
C MET A 639 48.31 -15.97 -5.95
N TYR A 640 47.57 -16.31 -7.01
CA TYR A 640 47.83 -17.53 -7.80
C TYR A 640 47.26 -17.39 -9.22
N GLY A 641 48.06 -17.80 -10.20
CA GLY A 641 47.67 -18.03 -11.60
C GLY A 641 48.04 -19.47 -12.00
N ASP A 642 47.80 -19.83 -13.26
CA ASP A 642 48.00 -21.18 -13.81
C ASP A 642 49.37 -21.83 -13.53
N ALA A 643 49.38 -23.16 -13.47
CA ALA A 643 50.21 -23.99 -14.36
C ALA A 643 49.91 -25.49 -14.23
N GLY A 644 49.91 -26.19 -15.38
CA GLY A 644 50.13 -27.63 -15.42
C GLY A 644 51.63 -27.95 -15.40
N ALA A 645 52.13 -28.47 -14.28
CA ALA A 645 53.41 -29.16 -14.17
C ALA A 645 53.33 -30.20 -13.04
N ALA A 646 53.97 -31.36 -13.21
CA ALA A 646 53.99 -32.40 -12.18
C ALA A 646 54.88 -32.01 -11.00
N MET A 647 54.43 -32.24 -9.77
CA MET A 647 55.21 -32.08 -8.53
C MET A 647 55.05 -33.26 -7.57
N ASP A 648 56.11 -33.46 -6.80
CA ASP A 648 56.42 -34.55 -5.87
C ASP A 648 55.47 -34.60 -4.65
N PRO A 649 54.90 -35.75 -4.23
CA PRO A 649 53.88 -35.80 -3.19
C PRO A 649 54.44 -35.82 -1.76
N THR A 650 55.12 -34.75 -1.33
CA THR A 650 55.49 -34.55 0.08
C THR A 650 55.25 -33.12 0.57
N LEU A 651 54.25 -32.98 1.47
CA LEU A 651 53.85 -31.78 2.22
C LEU A 651 53.59 -30.49 1.41
N VAL A 652 52.30 -30.18 1.22
CA VAL A 652 51.83 -28.82 0.89
C VAL A 652 51.42 -28.12 2.19
N GLU A 653 52.30 -27.29 2.76
CA GLU A 653 51.99 -26.47 3.95
C GLU A 653 51.41 -25.12 3.47
N ILE A 654 50.10 -24.92 3.63
CA ILE A 654 49.40 -23.68 3.22
C ILE A 654 49.45 -22.65 4.36
N THR A 655 50.07 -21.50 4.11
CA THR A 655 50.14 -20.40 5.08
C THR A 655 48.82 -19.62 5.14
N THR A 656 48.21 -19.54 6.32
CA THR A 656 46.86 -18.96 6.51
C THR A 656 46.83 -17.43 6.61
N ALA A 657 45.75 -16.84 6.08
CA ALA A 657 45.39 -15.44 6.33
C ALA A 657 44.80 -15.24 7.74
N THR A 658 44.90 -14.01 8.26
CA THR A 658 44.46 -13.65 9.62
C THR A 658 42.97 -13.86 9.85
N ILE A 659 42.60 -14.62 10.88
CA ILE A 659 41.21 -14.91 11.24
C ILE A 659 40.62 -13.72 12.01
N ASN A 660 39.71 -12.99 11.38
CA ASN A 660 38.68 -12.18 12.04
C ASN A 660 37.32 -12.57 11.44
N SER A 661 36.55 -13.37 12.20
CA SER A 661 35.12 -13.71 12.04
C SER A 661 34.55 -14.14 10.66
N GLN A 662 35.36 -14.36 9.63
CA GLN A 662 34.91 -14.80 8.30
C GLN A 662 35.25 -16.28 8.05
N VAL A 663 34.24 -17.05 7.62
CA VAL A 663 34.32 -18.47 7.27
C VAL A 663 35.20 -18.68 6.03
N THR A 664 36.27 -19.46 6.15
CA THR A 664 37.08 -19.89 5.00
C THR A 664 36.33 -21.00 4.24
N ARG A 665 35.69 -20.67 3.12
CA ARG A 665 34.91 -21.64 2.32
C ARG A 665 35.77 -22.36 1.27
N VAL A 666 35.64 -23.69 1.27
CA VAL A 666 36.05 -24.64 0.23
C VAL A 666 37.54 -24.74 -0.09
N LEU A 667 38.17 -25.83 0.35
CA LEU A 667 39.43 -26.33 -0.23
C LEU A 667 39.12 -27.50 -1.19
N ALA A 668 39.57 -27.38 -2.44
CA ALA A 668 39.46 -28.43 -3.45
C ALA A 668 40.85 -29.05 -3.72
N VAL A 669 41.05 -30.30 -3.30
CA VAL A 669 42.32 -31.02 -3.48
C VAL A 669 42.18 -32.05 -4.59
N LYS A 670 43.03 -31.94 -5.62
CA LYS A 670 43.09 -32.94 -6.69
C LYS A 670 43.78 -34.21 -6.19
N LEU A 671 43.11 -35.34 -6.31
CA LEU A 671 43.62 -36.70 -6.07
C LEU A 671 44.01 -37.30 -7.44
N PRO A 672 45.31 -37.41 -7.77
CA PRO A 672 45.76 -37.99 -9.03
C PRO A 672 45.31 -39.45 -9.22
N ALA A 673 45.35 -39.92 -10.47
CA ALA A 673 45.04 -41.30 -10.81
C ALA A 673 46.17 -42.33 -10.52
N ALA A 674 47.18 -41.99 -9.70
CA ALA A 674 48.41 -42.78 -9.58
C ALA A 674 48.59 -43.55 -8.26
N ASP A 675 48.03 -43.08 -7.14
CA ASP A 675 48.32 -43.62 -5.80
C ASP A 675 47.06 -44.09 -5.06
N THR A 676 47.25 -45.01 -4.12
CA THR A 676 46.17 -45.64 -3.33
C THR A 676 45.97 -45.00 -1.96
N THR A 677 46.87 -44.13 -1.51
CA THR A 677 46.82 -43.50 -0.18
C THR A 677 47.36 -42.08 -0.27
N TYR A 678 46.60 -41.12 0.27
CA TYR A 678 46.94 -39.70 0.26
C TYR A 678 46.89 -39.12 1.67
N HIS A 679 47.88 -38.29 2.04
CA HIS A 679 47.97 -37.63 3.34
C HIS A 679 47.93 -36.10 3.17
N PHE A 680 47.06 -35.43 3.94
CA PHE A 680 46.89 -33.97 3.94
C PHE A 680 46.97 -33.45 5.37
N SER A 681 47.90 -32.55 5.67
CA SER A 681 48.10 -32.05 7.03
C SER A 681 47.93 -30.54 7.11
N PHE A 682 47.04 -30.11 8.00
CA PHE A 682 46.71 -28.71 8.25
C PHE A 682 47.27 -28.29 9.61
N LYS A 683 48.02 -27.19 9.64
CA LYS A 683 48.56 -26.62 10.87
C LYS A 683 47.61 -25.57 11.42
N ILE A 684 47.29 -25.65 12.71
CA ILE A 684 46.45 -24.66 13.37
C ILE A 684 47.36 -23.62 14.01
N GLN A 685 47.34 -22.39 13.49
CA GLN A 685 48.16 -21.29 14.01
C GLN A 685 47.32 -20.44 14.98
N ASN A 686 47.54 -20.63 16.28
CA ASN A 686 46.86 -19.85 17.32
C ASN A 686 47.36 -18.39 17.30
N PRO A 687 46.49 -17.37 17.12
CA PRO A 687 46.91 -15.97 17.07
C PRO A 687 47.48 -15.51 18.43
N VAL A 688 48.74 -15.06 18.42
CA VAL A 688 49.46 -14.61 19.61
C VAL A 688 48.80 -13.34 20.17
N GLY A 689 48.08 -13.47 21.29
CA GLY A 689 47.56 -12.33 22.05
C GLY A 689 46.20 -12.51 22.71
N ALA A 690 45.43 -13.55 22.36
CA ALA A 690 44.15 -13.84 23.03
C ALA A 690 44.34 -14.85 24.18
N GLU A 691 44.22 -14.39 25.43
CA GLU A 691 44.04 -15.27 26.58
C GLU A 691 42.65 -15.91 26.53
N PHE A 692 42.52 -17.03 25.80
CA PHE A 692 41.35 -17.89 25.90
C PHE A 692 41.29 -18.51 27.30
N ASN A 693 40.36 -18.02 28.13
CA ASN A 693 40.15 -18.47 29.50
C ASN A 693 39.57 -19.89 29.56
N ASN A 694 40.45 -20.89 29.37
CA ASN A 694 40.38 -22.23 29.96
C ASN A 694 39.04 -22.99 29.83
N SER A 695 38.32 -22.80 28.72
CA SER A 695 37.10 -23.52 28.34
C SER A 695 37.31 -24.33 27.06
N ASP A 696 36.64 -25.49 26.99
CA ASP A 696 36.92 -26.51 25.98
C ASP A 696 36.50 -26.07 24.55
N ILE A 697 37.34 -26.32 23.55
CA ILE A 697 37.00 -26.08 22.14
C ILE A 697 36.41 -27.36 21.54
N ASN A 698 35.20 -27.26 20.98
CA ASN A 698 34.61 -28.31 20.16
C ASN A 698 34.95 -28.04 18.68
N LEU A 699 35.81 -28.90 18.11
CA LEU A 699 36.12 -28.92 16.69
C LEU A 699 35.10 -29.80 15.95
N LEU A 700 34.24 -29.18 15.16
CA LEU A 700 33.29 -29.85 14.26
C LEU A 700 33.73 -29.62 12.80
N ALA A 701 34.36 -30.65 12.23
CA ALA A 701 34.76 -30.64 10.82
C ALA A 701 33.68 -31.32 9.96
N SER A 702 33.01 -30.57 9.08
CA SER A 702 31.98 -31.05 8.16
C SER A 702 32.56 -31.29 6.75
N ALA A 703 33.12 -32.48 6.55
CA ALA A 703 33.66 -32.90 5.26
C ALA A 703 32.55 -33.38 4.30
N GLN A 704 32.06 -32.49 3.42
CA GLN A 704 31.12 -32.85 2.36
C GLN A 704 31.84 -33.35 1.09
N MET A 705 31.88 -34.67 0.90
CA MET A 705 32.47 -35.28 -0.29
C MET A 705 31.48 -35.37 -1.47
N TYR A 706 31.70 -34.53 -2.48
CA TYR A 706 31.04 -34.65 -3.78
C TYR A 706 31.78 -35.66 -4.68
N THR A 707 31.41 -36.94 -4.62
CA THR A 707 32.01 -37.96 -5.49
C THR A 707 31.00 -39.01 -5.97
N ASN A 708 31.01 -39.33 -7.27
CA ASN A 708 30.58 -40.63 -7.80
C ASN A 708 31.80 -41.57 -7.74
N ALA A 709 32.18 -42.04 -6.54
CA ALA A 709 33.40 -42.80 -6.32
C ALA A 709 33.21 -44.01 -5.40
N PRO A 710 32.83 -45.19 -5.93
CA PRO A 710 32.75 -46.44 -5.17
C PRO A 710 34.14 -47.01 -4.80
N ASP A 711 35.24 -46.30 -5.12
CA ASP A 711 36.63 -46.74 -5.01
C ASP A 711 37.39 -46.21 -3.77
N VAL A 712 36.78 -45.36 -2.94
CA VAL A 712 37.32 -44.90 -1.64
C VAL A 712 36.93 -45.89 -0.54
N THR A 713 37.89 -46.33 0.28
CA THR A 713 37.64 -47.37 1.31
C THR A 713 37.69 -46.88 2.75
N SER A 714 38.51 -45.88 3.06
CA SER A 714 38.56 -45.29 4.39
C SER A 714 39.02 -43.84 4.34
N ILE A 715 38.60 -43.07 5.35
CA ILE A 715 39.17 -41.76 5.64
C ILE A 715 39.52 -41.73 7.13
N ILE A 716 40.78 -41.43 7.43
CA ILE A 716 41.32 -41.44 8.78
C ILE A 716 41.77 -40.02 9.12
N MET A 717 41.08 -39.37 10.05
CA MET A 717 41.51 -38.09 10.62
C MET A 717 42.37 -38.35 11.86
N LYS A 718 43.49 -37.63 11.99
CA LYS A 718 44.42 -37.71 13.12
C LYS A 718 44.72 -36.30 13.63
N MET A 719 44.49 -36.05 14.91
CA MET A 719 44.96 -34.82 15.56
C MET A 719 46.34 -35.07 16.15
N LYS A 720 47.28 -34.14 15.95
CA LYS A 720 48.68 -34.24 16.37
C LYS A 720 49.13 -33.02 17.18
N ASP A 721 50.04 -33.25 18.11
CA ASP A 721 50.70 -32.20 18.88
C ASP A 721 51.80 -31.48 18.07
N SER A 722 52.49 -30.52 18.70
CA SER A 722 53.58 -29.75 18.08
C SER A 722 54.71 -30.63 17.55
N ASP A 723 54.88 -31.80 18.16
CA ASP A 723 55.99 -32.73 17.93
C ASP A 723 55.58 -33.83 16.92
N GLY A 724 54.33 -33.79 16.43
CA GLY A 724 53.79 -34.70 15.43
C GLY A 724 53.24 -36.01 15.99
N SER A 725 53.19 -36.18 17.31
CA SER A 725 52.60 -37.37 17.95
C SER A 725 51.08 -37.32 17.87
N VAL A 726 50.45 -38.45 17.58
CA VAL A 726 49.01 -38.55 17.38
C VAL A 726 48.28 -38.54 18.73
N ILE A 727 47.57 -37.45 19.01
CA ILE A 727 46.75 -37.24 20.21
C ILE A 727 45.42 -38.01 20.09
N SER A 728 44.81 -38.00 18.90
CA SER A 728 43.53 -38.64 18.63
C SER A 728 43.46 -39.15 17.18
N THR A 729 42.73 -40.23 16.95
CA THR A 729 42.46 -40.78 15.61
C THR A 729 40.98 -41.13 15.49
N GLN A 730 40.35 -40.74 14.38
CA GLN A 730 39.00 -41.12 14.02
C GLN A 730 38.96 -41.65 12.59
N THR A 731 38.47 -42.88 12.42
CA THR A 731 38.37 -43.57 11.13
C THR A 731 36.91 -43.65 10.70
N LEU A 732 36.63 -43.30 9.44
CA LEU A 732 35.31 -43.33 8.82
C LEU A 732 35.29 -44.44 7.75
N THR A 733 34.38 -45.40 7.91
CA THR A 733 34.36 -46.68 7.17
C THR A 733 32.95 -47.12 6.74
N ASN A 734 32.09 -46.15 6.39
CA ASN A 734 30.71 -46.42 5.95
C ASN A 734 30.52 -46.28 4.43
N ASP A 735 29.55 -47.04 3.91
CA ASP A 735 29.28 -47.27 2.48
C ASP A 735 29.09 -46.00 1.63
N PHE A 736 30.09 -45.70 0.79
CA PHE A 736 30.16 -44.49 -0.07
C PHE A 736 29.31 -44.60 -1.37
N ALA A 737 28.42 -45.60 -1.50
CA ALA A 737 27.72 -45.90 -2.75
C ALA A 737 26.60 -44.91 -3.18
N SER A 738 26.32 -43.83 -2.43
CA SER A 738 25.30 -42.83 -2.79
C SER A 738 25.60 -41.45 -2.21
N TRP A 739 25.10 -40.38 -2.86
CA TRP A 739 25.29 -38.99 -2.44
C TRP A 739 24.65 -38.76 -1.07
N LYS A 740 25.47 -38.58 -0.03
CA LYS A 740 25.02 -38.27 1.33
C LYS A 740 25.96 -37.25 1.99
N VAL A 741 25.36 -36.29 2.68
CA VAL A 741 26.07 -35.44 3.65
C VAL A 741 26.39 -36.31 4.87
N LEU A 742 27.67 -36.45 5.19
CA LEU A 742 28.14 -37.27 6.32
C LEU A 742 28.52 -36.36 7.49
N ASN A 743 27.56 -36.01 8.35
CA ASN A 743 27.84 -35.26 9.57
C ASN A 743 28.52 -36.15 10.61
N VAL A 744 29.82 -35.93 10.81
CA VAL A 744 30.63 -36.64 11.82
C VAL A 744 30.47 -35.95 13.17
N ALA A 745 29.29 -36.10 13.78
CA ALA A 745 29.02 -35.66 15.14
C ALA A 745 29.61 -36.64 16.17
N GLY A 746 30.95 -36.68 16.27
CA GLY A 746 31.65 -37.42 17.32
C GLY A 746 32.13 -36.48 18.42
N SER A 747 31.55 -36.57 19.62
CA SER A 747 32.06 -35.86 20.80
C SER A 747 33.41 -36.45 21.23
N ILE A 748 34.51 -35.87 20.73
CA ILE A 748 35.86 -36.23 21.19
C ILE A 748 36.03 -35.65 22.61
N ASN A 749 36.48 -36.48 23.55
CA ASN A 749 36.58 -36.09 24.96
C ASN A 749 37.53 -34.90 25.16
N LYS A 750 37.23 -34.10 26.21
CA LYS A 750 37.90 -32.84 26.56
C LYS A 750 39.43 -32.94 26.57
N TYR A 751 40.08 -32.14 25.74
CA TYR A 751 41.51 -31.84 25.82
C TYR A 751 41.74 -30.34 25.71
N ASN A 752 42.75 -29.84 26.43
CA ASN A 752 43.07 -28.42 26.46
C ASN A 752 43.54 -27.95 25.07
N ALA A 753 42.94 -26.87 24.55
CA ALA A 753 43.22 -26.32 23.22
C ALA A 753 44.70 -25.97 22.97
N ALA A 754 45.51 -25.81 24.03
CA ALA A 754 46.93 -25.51 23.93
C ALA A 754 47.81 -26.63 23.34
N THR A 755 47.33 -27.87 23.18
CA THR A 755 48.18 -29.01 22.74
C THR A 755 47.98 -29.52 21.32
N VAL A 756 46.89 -29.19 20.62
CA VAL A 756 46.67 -29.64 19.23
C VAL A 756 47.30 -28.64 18.26
N THR A 757 48.29 -29.08 17.47
CA THR A 757 49.01 -28.21 16.51
C THR A 757 48.73 -28.56 15.05
N TYR A 758 48.42 -29.82 14.74
CA TYR A 758 48.10 -30.25 13.38
C TYR A 758 46.87 -31.18 13.33
N ILE A 759 46.12 -31.12 12.23
CA ILE A 759 45.11 -32.12 11.86
C ILE A 759 45.54 -32.74 10.52
N GLU A 760 45.75 -34.05 10.52
CA GLU A 760 46.11 -34.86 9.36
C GLU A 760 44.93 -35.70 8.90
N PHE A 761 44.62 -35.67 7.61
CA PHE A 761 43.65 -36.54 6.95
C PHE A 761 44.39 -37.53 6.08
N THR A 762 44.07 -38.81 6.20
CA THR A 762 44.53 -39.88 5.31
C THR A 762 43.34 -40.43 4.53
N VAL A 763 43.43 -40.51 3.21
CA VAL A 763 42.38 -41.04 2.33
C VAL A 763 42.91 -42.27 1.61
N GLU A 764 42.19 -43.39 1.70
CA GLU A 764 42.57 -44.68 1.11
C GLU A 764 41.62 -45.08 -0.03
N ARG A 765 42.18 -45.61 -1.13
CA ARG A 765 41.47 -46.04 -2.35
C ARG A 765 41.90 -47.44 -2.78
N THR A 766 40.98 -48.17 -3.43
CA THR A 766 41.23 -49.55 -3.90
C THR A 766 41.81 -49.64 -5.31
N THR A 767 41.43 -48.77 -6.24
CA THR A 767 42.02 -48.70 -7.60
C THR A 767 41.98 -47.28 -8.15
N ALA A 768 43.02 -46.89 -8.89
CA ALA A 768 43.16 -45.55 -9.43
C ALA A 768 43.07 -45.57 -10.96
N THR A 769 42.02 -44.95 -11.51
CA THR A 769 41.73 -44.95 -12.96
C THR A 769 41.36 -43.59 -13.54
N LEU A 770 40.98 -42.61 -12.70
CA LEU A 770 40.73 -41.21 -13.07
C LEU A 770 41.12 -40.27 -11.92
N ASP A 771 41.57 -39.08 -12.30
CA ASP A 771 41.76 -37.95 -11.37
C ASP A 771 40.40 -37.57 -10.75
N LYS A 772 40.37 -37.37 -9.43
CA LYS A 772 39.16 -36.94 -8.70
C LYS A 772 39.48 -35.74 -7.82
N TYR A 773 38.47 -35.02 -7.37
CA TYR A 773 38.63 -33.86 -6.49
C TYR A 773 37.95 -34.11 -5.15
N LEU A 774 38.69 -33.92 -4.07
CA LEU A 774 38.18 -33.91 -2.70
C LEU A 774 37.85 -32.46 -2.33
N TYR A 775 36.58 -32.20 -2.04
CA TYR A 775 36.13 -30.90 -1.54
C TYR A 775 35.96 -30.98 -0.02
N ILE A 776 36.59 -30.07 0.71
CA ILE A 776 36.35 -29.85 2.14
C ILE A 776 35.67 -28.49 2.25
N ASN A 777 34.36 -28.49 2.47
CA ASN A 777 33.55 -27.27 2.41
C ASN A 777 33.74 -26.38 3.65
N GLU A 778 33.85 -26.97 4.84
CA GLU A 778 33.98 -26.23 6.10
C GLU A 778 34.75 -27.02 7.17
N ILE A 779 35.55 -26.30 7.97
CA ILE A 779 36.12 -26.78 9.23
C ILE A 779 35.85 -25.68 10.26
N VAL A 780 34.99 -25.95 11.24
CA VAL A 780 34.58 -24.93 12.22
C VAL A 780 34.99 -25.36 13.63
N ALA A 781 35.70 -24.46 14.31
CA ALA A 781 35.97 -24.55 15.73
C ALA A 781 35.01 -23.62 16.45
N TYR A 782 34.17 -24.16 17.34
CA TYR A 782 33.27 -23.36 18.16
C TYR A 782 33.80 -23.34 19.61
N PRO A 783 33.76 -22.18 20.30
CA PRO A 783 33.76 -22.19 21.77
C PRO A 783 32.49 -22.91 22.25
N SER A 784 32.54 -23.51 23.45
CA SER A 784 31.55 -24.52 23.91
C SER A 784 30.11 -24.02 24.11
N ASP A 785 29.90 -22.71 24.07
CA ASP A 785 28.63 -21.97 24.15
C ASP A 785 28.00 -21.78 22.76
N GLY A 786 27.73 -22.91 22.09
CA GLY A 786 27.34 -22.94 20.68
C GLY A 786 25.84 -22.86 20.39
N LEU A 787 25.51 -22.79 19.09
CA LEU A 787 24.31 -23.34 18.43
C LEU A 787 24.50 -23.19 16.91
N GLY A 788 24.83 -24.28 16.21
CA GLY A 788 25.04 -24.29 14.75
C GLY A 788 23.76 -24.64 13.98
N CYS A 789 23.48 -23.94 12.88
CA CYS A 789 22.38 -24.26 11.98
C CYS A 789 22.89 -24.82 10.64
N GLU A 790 22.25 -25.89 10.16
CA GLU A 790 22.61 -26.60 8.94
C GLU A 790 21.73 -26.11 7.76
N ILE A 791 22.34 -25.57 6.71
CA ILE A 791 21.62 -25.10 5.52
C ILE A 791 21.57 -26.22 4.47
N VAL A 792 20.38 -26.78 4.27
CA VAL A 792 20.10 -27.76 3.21
C VAL A 792 19.38 -27.05 2.04
N TYR A 793 19.96 -27.13 0.84
CA TYR A 793 19.33 -26.62 -0.39
C TYR A 793 18.51 -27.72 -1.08
N PRO A 794 17.19 -27.54 -1.33
CA PRO A 794 16.43 -28.38 -2.23
C PRO A 794 16.56 -27.92 -3.69
N SER A 795 16.51 -28.87 -4.64
CA SER A 795 16.60 -28.65 -6.08
C SER A 795 15.25 -28.22 -6.71
N PRO A 796 15.26 -27.53 -7.88
CA PRO A 796 14.04 -26.96 -8.45
C PRO A 796 13.30 -27.93 -9.38
N PHE A 797 12.39 -28.74 -8.84
CA PHE A 797 11.30 -29.39 -9.59
C PHE A 797 10.16 -29.75 -8.63
N ASP A 798 9.13 -28.90 -8.56
CA ASP A 798 7.74 -29.32 -8.84
C ASP A 798 6.77 -28.13 -8.81
N ILE A 799 5.68 -28.28 -9.56
CA ILE A 799 4.62 -27.28 -9.72
C ILE A 799 3.42 -27.67 -8.84
N LEU A 800 2.76 -26.66 -8.28
CA LEU A 800 1.45 -26.70 -7.60
C LEU A 800 1.43 -27.17 -6.12
N THR A 801 0.68 -26.39 -5.33
CA THR A 801 0.21 -26.62 -3.94
C THR A 801 1.23 -26.45 -2.80
N GLY A 802 0.87 -25.62 -1.81
CA GLY A 802 1.55 -25.52 -0.50
C GLY A 802 2.46 -24.31 -0.29
N PHE A 803 1.92 -23.19 0.20
CA PHE A 803 2.74 -22.21 0.93
C PHE A 803 3.00 -22.77 2.34
N THR A 804 4.24 -23.14 2.62
CA THR A 804 4.65 -23.61 3.95
C THR A 804 5.79 -22.73 4.46
N PHE A 805 5.51 -21.88 5.45
CA PHE A 805 6.55 -21.21 6.21
C PHE A 805 7.11 -22.18 7.26
N THR A 806 8.22 -22.87 6.95
CA THR A 806 8.98 -23.62 7.94
C THR A 806 9.92 -22.70 8.72
N GLY A 807 9.36 -21.99 9.70
CA GLY A 807 10.10 -21.31 10.76
C GLY A 807 9.83 -22.00 12.10
N THR A 808 10.71 -22.90 12.53
CA THR A 808 10.62 -23.52 13.87
C THR A 808 11.14 -22.57 14.93
N THR A 809 10.25 -21.88 15.62
CA THR A 809 10.58 -21.14 16.85
C THR A 809 10.71 -22.11 18.02
N SER A 810 11.95 -22.40 18.43
CA SER A 810 12.24 -23.01 19.73
C SER A 810 13.40 -22.26 20.40
N VAL A 811 13.08 -21.13 21.02
CA VAL A 811 13.96 -20.44 21.96
C VAL A 811 13.55 -20.89 23.37
N ASP A 812 14.18 -21.94 23.89
CA ASP A 812 14.05 -22.30 25.30
C ASP A 812 14.83 -21.28 26.14
N GLY A 813 14.16 -20.18 26.52
CA GLY A 813 14.83 -19.01 27.10
C GLY A 813 13.98 -18.04 27.92
N GLY A 814 12.75 -18.42 28.30
CA GLY A 814 11.89 -17.62 29.20
C GLY A 814 10.71 -16.94 28.50
N ALA A 815 9.49 -17.29 28.91
CA ALA A 815 8.27 -16.69 28.40
C ALA A 815 8.11 -15.25 28.94
N GLY A 816 8.21 -14.26 28.06
CA GLY A 816 7.99 -12.84 28.39
C GLY A 816 8.05 -11.88 27.20
N ASP A 817 9.15 -11.88 26.45
CA ASP A 817 9.60 -10.65 25.77
C ASP A 817 9.74 -10.73 24.23
N GLU A 818 9.19 -11.76 23.57
CA GLU A 818 9.28 -11.89 22.11
C GLU A 818 8.23 -11.07 21.33
N VAL A 819 8.67 -10.42 20.25
CA VAL A 819 7.80 -9.81 19.23
C VAL A 819 7.47 -10.87 18.18
N VAL A 820 6.20 -11.25 18.08
CA VAL A 820 5.74 -12.30 17.16
C VAL A 820 4.97 -11.71 15.98
N LEU A 821 5.40 -12.04 14.76
CA LEU A 821 4.68 -11.74 13.52
C LEU A 821 3.51 -12.72 13.35
N ARG A 822 2.30 -12.20 13.18
CA ARG A 822 1.07 -13.01 13.04
C ARG A 822 0.28 -12.62 11.80
N SER A 823 -0.47 -13.58 11.27
CA SER A 823 -1.38 -13.36 10.16
C SER A 823 -2.72 -14.03 10.41
N VAL A 824 -3.79 -13.25 10.24
CA VAL A 824 -5.16 -13.70 10.45
C VAL A 824 -6.05 -13.24 9.30
N ASP A 825 -6.85 -14.16 8.79
CA ASP A 825 -7.95 -13.86 7.88
C ASP A 825 -9.20 -13.52 8.68
N PHE A 826 -9.85 -12.42 8.35
CA PHE A 826 -11.19 -12.06 8.78
C PHE A 826 -12.19 -12.42 7.68
N ARG A 827 -13.29 -13.05 8.08
CA ARG A 827 -14.48 -13.23 7.23
C ARG A 827 -15.66 -12.56 7.94
N ILE A 828 -16.29 -11.61 7.25
CA ILE A 828 -17.44 -10.85 7.74
C ILE A 828 -18.60 -11.15 6.81
N LEU A 829 -19.57 -11.91 7.31
CA LEU A 829 -20.72 -12.41 6.57
C LEU A 829 -22.01 -11.91 7.19
N ASN A 830 -23.12 -12.03 6.46
CA ASN A 830 -24.44 -11.80 7.02
C ASN A 830 -24.71 -12.78 8.18
N GLY A 831 -25.21 -12.27 9.30
CA GLY A 831 -25.57 -13.07 10.48
C GLY A 831 -26.87 -13.86 10.28
N THR A 832 -27.28 -14.60 11.31
CA THR A 832 -28.53 -15.37 11.25
C THR A 832 -29.80 -14.50 11.32
N THR A 833 -29.66 -13.19 11.59
CA THR A 833 -30.73 -12.19 11.50
C THR A 833 -30.29 -11.01 10.65
N ALA A 834 -31.23 -10.33 9.98
CA ALA A 834 -30.98 -9.29 8.95
C ALA A 834 -30.38 -7.96 9.47
N SER A 835 -29.76 -7.97 10.64
CA SER A 835 -29.13 -6.83 11.31
C SER A 835 -27.94 -7.23 12.19
N THR A 836 -27.43 -8.47 12.03
CA THR A 836 -26.26 -8.98 12.75
C THR A 836 -25.16 -9.44 11.79
N LEU A 837 -23.92 -9.44 12.26
CA LEU A 837 -22.77 -9.99 11.55
C LEU A 837 -22.46 -11.41 12.01
N LYS A 838 -21.99 -12.23 11.09
CA LYS A 838 -21.25 -13.46 11.38
C LYS A 838 -19.78 -13.20 11.09
N CYS A 839 -19.00 -13.07 12.15
CA CYS A 839 -17.56 -12.82 12.07
C CYS A 839 -16.79 -14.08 12.45
N SER A 840 -15.82 -14.46 11.62
CA SER A 840 -14.89 -15.54 11.94
C SER A 840 -13.49 -15.12 11.58
N THR A 841 -12.51 -15.46 12.42
CA THR A 841 -11.12 -15.41 12.02
C THR A 841 -10.57 -16.79 11.68
N THR A 842 -9.47 -16.83 10.92
CA THR A 842 -8.71 -18.05 10.67
C THR A 842 -7.23 -17.66 10.66
N SER A 843 -6.43 -18.22 11.58
CA SER A 843 -4.99 -17.97 11.56
C SER A 843 -4.36 -18.62 10.33
N LEU A 844 -3.61 -17.83 9.56
CA LEU A 844 -2.75 -18.30 8.49
C LEU A 844 -1.32 -18.55 8.99
N TYR A 845 -0.87 -17.79 9.99
CA TYR A 845 0.46 -17.89 10.57
C TYR A 845 0.44 -17.53 12.06
N ALA A 846 1.20 -18.30 12.85
CA ALA A 846 1.42 -18.11 14.29
C ALA A 846 0.18 -18.19 15.22
N GLY A 847 -0.86 -18.95 14.89
CA GLY A 847 -1.67 -19.66 15.89
C GLY A 847 -2.82 -18.91 16.59
N ASP A 848 -3.40 -17.88 15.97
CA ASP A 848 -4.62 -17.20 16.48
C ASP A 848 -5.89 -18.04 16.27
N GLY A 849 -6.11 -19.01 17.17
CA GLY A 849 -7.17 -20.00 17.07
C GLY A 849 -8.54 -19.55 17.59
N ASN A 850 -9.33 -18.84 16.79
CA ASN A 850 -10.74 -18.55 17.08
C ASN A 850 -11.69 -19.30 16.16
N GLY A 851 -12.83 -19.74 16.72
CA GLY A 851 -13.96 -20.24 15.94
C GLY A 851 -14.86 -19.12 15.39
N PRO A 852 -15.82 -19.46 14.51
CA PRO A 852 -16.81 -18.51 14.01
C PRO A 852 -17.76 -18.04 15.11
N THR A 853 -17.99 -16.73 15.19
CA THR A 853 -19.04 -16.11 16.00
C THR A 853 -20.20 -15.69 15.09
N ASP A 854 -21.40 -16.15 15.39
CA ASP A 854 -22.64 -15.74 14.70
C ASP A 854 -23.42 -14.73 15.56
N ASN A 855 -24.17 -13.84 14.92
CA ASN A 855 -25.06 -12.84 15.53
C ASN A 855 -24.43 -11.69 16.35
N ILE A 856 -23.35 -11.05 15.88
CA ILE A 856 -22.86 -9.79 16.46
C ILE A 856 -23.79 -8.63 16.02
N ALA A 857 -24.55 -8.06 16.94
CA ALA A 857 -25.40 -6.89 16.70
C ALA A 857 -24.64 -5.56 16.88
N LYS A 858 -25.18 -4.45 16.36
CA LYS A 858 -24.64 -3.10 16.64
C LYS A 858 -24.69 -2.78 18.13
N GLY A 859 -23.60 -2.23 18.65
CA GLY A 859 -23.43 -1.94 20.07
C GLY A 859 -23.25 -3.18 20.95
N ALA A 860 -23.08 -4.37 20.36
CA ALA A 860 -22.90 -5.61 21.10
C ALA A 860 -21.46 -6.13 21.03
N THR A 861 -21.09 -6.87 22.08
CA THR A 861 -19.87 -7.67 22.17
C THR A 861 -20.28 -9.13 22.28
N VAL A 862 -19.81 -9.97 21.35
CA VAL A 862 -20.13 -11.40 21.30
C VAL A 862 -18.86 -12.18 20.99
N GLY A 863 -18.50 -13.12 21.87
CA GLY A 863 -17.24 -13.84 21.78
C GLY A 863 -16.05 -12.88 21.76
N ASN A 864 -15.18 -13.04 20.77
CA ASN A 864 -13.97 -12.24 20.60
C ASN A 864 -14.17 -11.01 19.71
N PHE A 865 -15.42 -10.62 19.42
CA PHE A 865 -15.73 -9.47 18.56
C PHE A 865 -16.63 -8.46 19.26
N SER A 866 -16.45 -7.18 18.94
CA SER A 866 -17.43 -6.13 19.27
C SER A 866 -17.72 -5.26 18.05
N LEU A 867 -18.95 -4.79 17.93
CA LEU A 867 -19.38 -3.86 16.88
C LEU A 867 -19.95 -2.61 17.53
N ASN A 868 -19.47 -1.42 17.14
CA ASN A 868 -19.96 -0.18 17.72
C ASN A 868 -21.44 0.10 17.38
N ALA A 869 -22.07 1.05 18.08
CA ALA A 869 -23.49 1.37 17.89
C ALA A 869 -23.83 1.87 16.47
N SER A 870 -22.86 2.48 15.78
CA SER A 870 -22.98 2.95 14.40
C SER A 870 -22.83 1.84 13.34
N GLY A 871 -22.34 0.65 13.72
CA GLY A 871 -22.09 -0.46 12.81
C GLY A 871 -20.85 -0.31 11.93
N ASN A 872 -20.02 0.71 12.14
CA ASN A 872 -18.91 1.08 11.24
C ASN A 872 -17.50 0.82 11.79
N THR A 873 -17.40 0.29 13.02
CA THR A 873 -16.15 -0.20 13.61
C THR A 873 -16.38 -1.58 14.21
N LEU A 874 -15.80 -2.60 13.58
CA LEU A 874 -15.72 -3.96 14.10
C LEU A 874 -14.37 -4.14 14.79
N LYS A 875 -14.34 -4.56 16.05
CA LYS A 875 -13.11 -4.93 16.75
C LYS A 875 -12.97 -6.46 16.83
N LEU A 876 -11.78 -6.99 16.58
CA LEU A 876 -11.31 -8.25 17.15
C LEU A 876 -10.63 -7.93 18.48
N LEU A 877 -11.20 -8.43 19.56
CA LEU A 877 -10.75 -8.15 20.91
C LEU A 877 -9.43 -8.86 21.20
N ASN A 878 -8.58 -8.25 22.03
CA ASN A 878 -7.31 -8.84 22.50
C ASN A 878 -7.49 -10.27 23.06
N ALA A 879 -8.64 -10.55 23.70
CA ALA A 879 -8.98 -11.89 24.23
C ALA A 879 -9.08 -13.00 23.16
N GLY A 880 -9.19 -12.64 21.87
CA GLY A 880 -9.14 -13.55 20.73
C GLY A 880 -7.86 -13.49 19.92
N ILE A 881 -6.80 -12.88 20.45
CA ILE A 881 -5.50 -12.75 19.79
C ILE A 881 -4.44 -13.36 20.70
N SER A 882 -3.48 -14.08 20.14
CA SER A 882 -2.34 -14.62 20.89
C SER A 882 -1.36 -13.49 21.23
N GLY A 883 -1.51 -12.86 22.39
CA GLY A 883 -0.65 -11.75 22.82
C GLY A 883 -1.13 -10.38 22.32
N VAL A 884 -0.48 -9.32 22.81
CA VAL A 884 -0.97 -7.94 22.67
C VAL A 884 -0.58 -7.37 21.30
N PRO A 885 -1.51 -7.03 20.39
CA PRO A 885 -1.16 -6.41 19.11
C PRO A 885 -0.60 -5.00 19.33
N VAL A 886 0.56 -4.72 18.73
CA VAL A 886 1.27 -3.43 18.87
C VAL A 886 1.40 -2.63 17.57
N ALA A 887 1.37 -3.32 16.41
CA ALA A 887 1.44 -2.68 15.11
C ALA A 887 0.74 -3.53 14.04
N ILE A 888 0.05 -2.87 13.10
CA ILE A 888 -0.47 -3.49 11.88
C ILE A 888 0.50 -3.15 10.74
N LEU A 889 0.92 -4.17 9.99
CA LEU A 889 1.92 -4.04 8.93
C LEU A 889 1.28 -3.99 7.54
N ALA A 890 0.21 -4.76 7.33
CA ALA A 890 -0.50 -4.81 6.06
C ALA A 890 -1.94 -5.29 6.24
N THR A 891 -2.79 -4.88 5.30
CA THR A 891 -4.15 -5.41 5.11
C THR A 891 -4.44 -5.58 3.62
N THR A 892 -5.19 -6.61 3.27
CA THR A 892 -5.65 -6.86 1.91
C THR A 892 -7.07 -7.41 1.95
N ILE A 893 -8.02 -6.72 1.34
CA ILE A 893 -9.32 -7.31 1.00
C ILE A 893 -9.08 -8.24 -0.20
N TYR A 894 -9.28 -9.55 -0.02
CA TYR A 894 -9.04 -10.54 -1.08
C TYR A 894 -10.33 -10.96 -1.79
N GLU A 895 -11.47 -10.91 -1.11
CA GLU A 895 -12.80 -11.14 -1.67
C GLU A 895 -13.79 -10.08 -1.14
N ASN A 896 -14.65 -9.57 -2.02
CA ASN A 896 -15.64 -8.53 -1.71
C ASN A 896 -16.91 -8.78 -2.53
N ASP A 897 -17.85 -9.51 -1.97
CA ASP A 897 -19.10 -9.88 -2.65
C ASP A 897 -20.19 -8.80 -2.50
N CYS A 898 -19.98 -7.75 -1.67
CA CYS A 898 -21.04 -6.79 -1.35
C CYS A 898 -21.43 -5.85 -2.51
N GLY A 899 -20.67 -5.87 -3.61
CA GLY A 899 -20.90 -5.07 -4.82
C GLY A 899 -20.58 -3.58 -4.69
N ALA A 900 -20.18 -3.10 -3.52
CA ALA A 900 -19.73 -1.73 -3.30
C ALA A 900 -18.20 -1.62 -3.41
N ALA A 901 -17.73 -0.49 -3.95
CA ALA A 901 -16.31 -0.14 -3.94
C ALA A 901 -15.90 0.32 -2.53
N ILE A 902 -15.18 -0.55 -1.81
CA ILE A 902 -14.79 -0.36 -0.41
C ILE A 902 -13.28 -0.42 -0.22
N THR A 903 -12.81 0.24 0.83
CA THR A 903 -11.46 0.09 1.39
C THR A 903 -11.56 -0.32 2.86
N ALA A 904 -10.58 -1.07 3.35
CA ALA A 904 -10.43 -1.37 4.77
C ALA A 904 -9.27 -0.54 5.33
N SER A 905 -9.58 0.28 6.34
CA SER A 905 -8.59 0.87 7.24
C SER A 905 -8.59 0.07 8.53
N LEU A 906 -7.44 -0.07 9.18
CA LEU A 906 -7.34 -0.71 10.49
C LEU A 906 -6.58 0.18 11.47
N GLY A 907 -6.89 -0.02 12.75
CA GLY A 907 -6.19 0.61 13.85
C GLY A 907 -6.02 -0.35 15.02
N ILE A 908 -5.18 0.02 15.97
CA ILE A 908 -5.13 -0.62 17.29
C ILE A 908 -5.56 0.42 18.33
N SER A 909 -6.57 0.09 19.14
CA SER A 909 -6.83 0.83 20.39
C SER A 909 -7.30 -0.15 21.46
N ASP A 910 -6.90 0.11 22.71
CA ASP A 910 -7.17 -0.74 23.87
C ASP A 910 -6.59 -2.17 23.75
N SER A 911 -5.58 -2.35 22.91
CA SER A 911 -5.03 -3.66 22.48
C SER A 911 -5.96 -4.50 21.59
N ASP A 912 -7.05 -3.93 21.08
CA ASP A 912 -7.92 -4.58 20.10
C ASP A 912 -7.52 -4.19 18.67
N ILE A 913 -7.62 -5.13 17.72
CA ILE A 913 -7.53 -4.82 16.29
C ILE A 913 -8.89 -4.29 15.82
N GLN A 914 -8.91 -3.08 15.28
CA GLN A 914 -10.11 -2.42 14.79
C GLN A 914 -10.14 -2.43 13.26
N VAL A 915 -11.29 -2.76 12.69
CA VAL A 915 -11.57 -2.77 11.26
C VAL A 915 -12.61 -1.69 10.95
N PHE A 916 -12.20 -0.76 10.10
CA PHE A 916 -13.02 0.32 9.57
C PHE A 916 -13.24 0.08 8.07
N ILE A 917 -14.48 -0.14 7.66
CA ILE A 917 -14.81 -0.21 6.23
C ILE A 917 -15.21 1.19 5.76
N GLN A 918 -14.58 1.66 4.70
CA GLN A 918 -14.80 2.97 4.10
C GLN A 918 -15.28 2.83 2.65
N ASN A 919 -16.01 3.82 2.16
CA ASN A 919 -16.27 3.97 0.74
C ASN A 919 -14.97 4.34 0.02
N ALA A 920 -14.57 3.57 -1.00
CA ALA A 920 -13.30 3.77 -1.70
C ALA A 920 -13.20 5.13 -2.43
N THR A 921 -14.34 5.74 -2.78
CA THR A 921 -14.40 7.02 -3.49
C THR A 921 -14.48 8.23 -2.55
N THR A 922 -15.18 8.12 -1.42
CA THR A 922 -15.44 9.27 -0.53
C THR A 922 -14.69 9.22 0.81
N GLY A 923 -14.08 8.10 1.17
CA GLY A 923 -13.42 7.89 2.47
C GLY A 923 -14.38 7.83 3.67
N ALA A 924 -15.68 7.98 3.46
CA ALA A 924 -16.68 7.93 4.53
C ALA A 924 -16.77 6.53 5.13
N LEU A 925 -16.82 6.44 6.46
CA LEU A 925 -17.06 5.19 7.18
C LEU A 925 -18.44 4.63 6.84
N LEU A 926 -18.47 3.34 6.47
CA LEU A 926 -19.67 2.63 6.08
C LEU A 926 -20.15 1.69 7.20
N ASP A 927 -21.46 1.50 7.27
CA ASP A 927 -22.08 0.54 8.18
C ASP A 927 -21.92 -0.88 7.64
N ILE A 928 -21.05 -1.66 8.29
CA ILE A 928 -20.67 -3.01 7.90
C ILE A 928 -21.91 -3.93 7.83
N THR A 929 -22.93 -3.69 8.67
CA THR A 929 -24.16 -4.51 8.67
C THR A 929 -24.98 -4.35 7.39
N THR A 930 -24.95 -3.18 6.73
CA THR A 930 -25.68 -2.98 5.47
C THR A 930 -24.90 -3.54 4.28
N LEU A 931 -23.57 -3.53 4.33
CA LEU A 931 -22.72 -4.12 3.30
C LEU A 931 -22.81 -5.66 3.29
N VAL A 932 -22.72 -6.33 4.45
CA VAL A 932 -22.78 -7.81 4.45
C VAL A 932 -24.14 -8.37 4.07
N ALA A 933 -25.20 -7.54 4.12
CA ALA A 933 -26.53 -7.91 3.63
C ALA A 933 -26.58 -8.04 2.09
N THR A 934 -25.66 -7.40 1.35
CA THR A 934 -25.53 -7.57 -0.11
C THR A 934 -24.46 -8.59 -0.51
N GLY A 935 -23.47 -8.86 0.33
CA GLY A 935 -22.48 -9.94 0.14
C GLY A 935 -21.32 -9.90 1.14
N GLY A 936 -20.60 -11.01 1.30
CA GLY A 936 -19.50 -11.14 2.26
C GLY A 936 -18.29 -10.22 1.99
N ILE A 937 -17.52 -9.94 3.05
CA ILE A 937 -16.24 -9.23 2.99
C ILE A 937 -15.16 -10.10 3.63
N TYR A 938 -14.05 -10.30 2.93
CA TYR A 938 -12.94 -11.14 3.39
C TYR A 938 -11.62 -10.38 3.25
N LEU A 939 -10.86 -10.33 4.35
CA LEU A 939 -9.60 -9.58 4.40
C LEU A 939 -8.54 -10.29 5.24
N SER A 940 -7.29 -10.23 4.79
CA SER A 940 -6.12 -10.73 5.53
C SER A 940 -5.44 -9.58 6.25
N VAL A 941 -5.02 -9.78 7.50
CA VAL A 941 -4.29 -8.80 8.31
C VAL A 941 -2.95 -9.41 8.74
N LEU A 942 -1.87 -8.64 8.55
CA LEU A 942 -0.53 -8.96 9.02
C LEU A 942 -0.16 -7.97 10.13
N TYR A 943 0.22 -8.46 11.30
CA TYR A 943 0.43 -7.63 12.50
C TYR A 943 1.51 -8.21 13.43
N LEU A 944 1.99 -7.39 14.35
CA LEU A 944 2.95 -7.75 15.39
C LEU A 944 2.24 -7.82 16.75
N THR A 945 2.56 -8.85 17.54
CA THR A 945 2.17 -8.94 18.96
C THR A 945 3.38 -8.97 19.88
N THR A 946 3.26 -8.49 21.11
CA THR A 946 4.29 -8.59 22.16
C THR A 946 3.73 -9.16 23.46
N GLY A 947 4.62 -9.58 24.37
CA GLY A 947 4.27 -9.91 25.76
C GLY A 947 4.37 -8.74 26.74
N ALA A 948 5.01 -7.63 26.35
CA ALA A 948 5.15 -6.40 27.15
C ALA A 948 5.07 -5.13 26.27
N SER A 949 4.91 -3.95 26.89
CA SER A 949 4.82 -2.67 26.18
C SER A 949 6.17 -2.22 25.61
N TYR A 950 6.28 -2.11 24.29
CA TYR A 950 7.48 -1.62 23.59
C TYR A 950 7.20 -0.36 22.77
N TYR A 951 8.24 0.46 22.58
CA TYR A 951 8.25 1.61 21.67
C TYR A 951 8.79 1.15 20.30
N VAL A 952 8.06 1.45 19.22
CA VAL A 952 8.46 1.12 17.84
C VAL A 952 8.57 2.42 17.04
N GLU A 953 9.78 2.76 16.60
CA GLU A 953 10.04 3.96 15.83
C GLU A 953 10.03 3.66 14.32
N PHE A 954 9.30 4.45 13.54
CA PHE A 954 9.21 4.31 12.09
C PHE A 954 9.75 5.57 11.40
N THR A 955 10.77 5.42 10.55
CA THR A 955 11.33 6.52 9.76
C THR A 955 11.00 6.31 8.28
N HIS A 956 10.33 7.29 7.64
CA HIS A 956 9.85 7.15 6.26
C HIS A 956 10.18 8.38 5.39
N ASN A 957 10.60 8.16 4.14
CA ASN A 957 11.40 9.14 3.40
C ASN A 957 10.98 9.41 1.93
N TYR A 958 9.75 9.92 1.75
CA TYR A 958 9.24 10.65 0.56
C TYR A 958 9.11 9.91 -0.79
N PRO A 959 8.22 10.40 -1.68
CA PRO A 959 6.77 10.46 -1.56
C PRO A 959 6.10 9.42 -2.51
N ILE A 960 4.92 8.92 -2.17
CA ILE A 960 4.17 7.99 -3.03
C ILE A 960 2.87 8.64 -3.48
N GLU A 961 2.61 8.59 -4.79
CA GLU A 961 1.25 8.74 -5.31
C GLU A 961 0.45 7.47 -4.99
N THR A 962 -0.46 7.60 -4.02
CA THR A 962 -1.66 6.77 -3.85
C THR A 962 -1.47 5.24 -3.68
N TYR A 963 -0.71 4.81 -2.67
CA TYR A 963 -0.92 3.50 -2.03
C TYR A 963 -1.06 3.66 -0.51
N ASN A 964 -2.19 3.23 0.05
CA ASN A 964 -2.54 3.43 1.46
C ASN A 964 -1.85 2.40 2.37
N VAL A 965 -0.61 2.68 2.80
CA VAL A 965 0.00 2.00 3.96
C VAL A 965 -0.36 2.79 5.21
N ILE A 966 -1.35 2.32 5.96
CA ILE A 966 -1.81 2.96 7.21
C ILE A 966 -1.05 2.34 8.38
N ALA A 967 -0.01 3.02 8.87
CA ALA A 967 0.65 2.69 10.12
C ALA A 967 0.03 3.49 11.27
N SER A 968 -0.81 2.85 12.09
CA SER A 968 -1.34 3.43 13.33
C SER A 968 -0.50 2.98 14.53
N ILE A 969 -0.09 3.92 15.39
CA ILE A 969 0.68 3.67 16.62
C ILE A 969 -0.08 4.27 17.81
N SER A 970 0.03 3.63 18.99
CA SER A 970 -0.66 4.04 20.23
C SER A 970 -0.26 5.44 20.74
N GLU A 971 -1.23 6.31 21.01
CA GLU A 971 -1.07 7.75 21.32
C GLU A 971 -0.59 8.07 22.77
N ASN A 972 0.38 7.34 23.34
CA ASN A 972 0.70 7.45 24.77
C ASN A 972 2.15 7.80 25.14
N VAL A 973 2.82 8.65 24.33
CA VAL A 973 4.10 9.32 24.70
C VAL A 973 4.29 10.66 23.95
N ASP A 974 4.93 11.63 24.61
CA ASP A 974 5.21 12.99 24.08
C ASP A 974 6.00 12.99 22.77
N THR A 975 5.63 13.88 21.84
CA THR A 975 6.28 13.99 20.51
C THR A 975 6.88 15.37 20.23
N HIS A 976 8.07 15.38 19.61
CA HIS A 976 8.65 16.52 18.89
C HIS A 976 9.06 16.03 17.50
N ILE A 977 8.69 16.74 16.44
CA ILE A 977 8.83 16.29 15.05
C ILE A 977 9.98 17.00 14.33
N TRP A 978 10.89 16.24 13.72
CA TRP A 978 11.90 16.73 12.75
C TRP A 978 11.97 15.75 11.55
N VAL A 979 12.20 16.27 10.34
CA VAL A 979 12.08 15.50 9.08
C VAL A 979 13.34 15.63 8.21
N VAL A 980 14.00 14.51 7.86
CA VAL A 980 15.16 14.43 6.95
C VAL A 980 15.15 13.09 6.16
N LYS A 981 15.56 13.12 4.87
CA LYS A 981 15.16 12.18 3.79
C LYS A 981 16.27 11.20 3.27
N ALA A 982 16.05 9.87 3.31
CA ALA A 982 16.59 8.83 2.36
C ALA A 982 16.05 7.36 2.53
N ALA A 983 15.94 6.63 1.40
CA ALA A 983 16.19 5.19 1.11
C ALA A 983 15.38 3.98 1.70
N ASN A 984 15.40 2.86 0.94
CA ASN A 984 14.55 1.66 1.05
C ASN A 984 15.14 0.48 1.87
N THR A 985 14.97 0.46 3.20
CA THR A 985 14.96 -0.81 3.97
C THR A 985 14.06 -0.67 5.19
N PHE A 986 13.16 -1.63 5.43
CA PHE A 986 12.52 -1.79 6.74
C PHE A 986 13.52 -2.47 7.69
N ARG A 987 13.86 -1.82 8.80
CA ARG A 987 14.75 -2.35 9.84
C ARG A 987 14.10 -2.17 11.20
N VAL A 988 14.08 -3.25 11.99
CA VAL A 988 13.65 -3.20 13.39
C VAL A 988 14.91 -3.21 14.24
N TYR A 989 15.08 -2.21 15.10
CA TYR A 989 16.19 -2.14 16.04
C TYR A 989 15.74 -2.64 17.41
N THR A 990 16.44 -3.64 17.96
CA THR A 990 16.29 -4.06 19.36
C THR A 990 17.49 -3.55 20.17
N THR A 991 17.25 -2.67 21.15
CA THR A 991 18.31 -2.17 22.04
C THR A 991 18.64 -3.16 23.16
N ALA A 992 19.07 -4.36 22.76
CA ALA A 992 19.75 -5.33 23.61
C ALA A 992 20.68 -6.21 22.74
N ASN A 993 21.97 -5.87 22.70
CA ASN A 993 23.05 -6.70 22.14
C ASN A 993 22.96 -7.12 20.65
N GLY A 994 22.75 -6.15 19.76
CA GLY A 994 23.61 -6.01 18.57
C GLY A 994 23.63 -7.13 17.52
N THR A 995 22.45 -7.60 17.06
CA THR A 995 22.31 -8.44 15.86
C THR A 995 21.27 -7.87 14.90
N ASP A 996 21.65 -7.69 13.63
CA ASP A 996 20.76 -7.27 12.55
C ASP A 996 19.90 -8.46 12.05
N VAL A 997 18.57 -8.31 12.01
CA VAL A 997 17.66 -9.27 11.37
C VAL A 997 17.08 -8.66 10.10
N THR A 998 17.43 -9.23 8.94
CA THR A 998 16.95 -8.78 7.63
C THR A 998 15.80 -9.67 7.14
N ALA A 999 14.56 -9.17 7.18
CA ALA A 999 13.42 -9.85 6.59
C ALA A 999 13.11 -9.30 5.19
N PHE A 1000 13.01 -10.17 4.18
CA PHE A 1000 12.76 -9.79 2.80
C PHE A 1000 11.28 -10.02 2.45
N LEU A 1001 10.48 -8.96 2.35
CA LEU A 1001 9.08 -9.05 1.92
C LEU A 1001 8.98 -8.81 0.41
N ILE A 1002 8.58 -9.82 -0.35
CA ILE A 1002 8.20 -9.65 -1.76
C ILE A 1002 6.69 -9.39 -1.81
N PRO A 1003 6.21 -8.22 -2.27
CA PRO A 1003 4.79 -8.00 -2.49
C PRO A 1003 4.32 -8.85 -3.66
N LYS A 1004 3.36 -9.75 -3.41
CA LYS A 1004 2.70 -10.53 -4.46
C LYS A 1004 1.77 -9.60 -5.24
N VAL A 1005 2.06 -9.38 -6.52
CA VAL A 1005 1.15 -8.72 -7.47
C VAL A 1005 -0.15 -9.52 -7.53
N ALA A 1006 -1.28 -8.87 -7.22
CA ALA A 1006 -2.59 -9.44 -7.43
C ALA A 1006 -2.91 -9.40 -8.93
N ILE A 1007 -3.11 -10.57 -9.53
CA ILE A 1007 -3.75 -10.71 -10.83
C ILE A 1007 -5.26 -10.76 -10.56
N THR A 1008 -5.97 -9.66 -10.79
CA THR A 1008 -7.43 -9.68 -10.97
C THR A 1008 -7.79 -10.21 -12.37
N PRO A 1009 -8.98 -10.81 -12.55
CA PRO A 1009 -9.52 -11.16 -13.87
C PRO A 1009 -9.73 -9.94 -14.78
#